data_AF-A0A418KK15-F1
#
_entry.id   AF-A0A418KK15-F1
#
_cell.length_a   1.000
_cell.length_b   1.000
_cell.length_c   1.000
_cell.angle_alpha   90.00
_cell.angle_beta   90.00
_cell.angle_gamma   90.00
#
_symmetry.space_group_name_H-M   'P 1'
#
loop_
_entity.id
_entity.type
_entity.pdbx_description
1 polymer ?
#
loop_
_entity_poly.entity_id
_entity_poly.type
_entity_poly.pdbx_seq_one_letter_code
_entity_poly.pdbx_strand_id
1 'polypeptide(L)'
;MRNRLDEAKSELLAKAALVGDRGSRDQDEAFLRRYYRHVAAEDLVDRDVVDVYGVAASHRRSAQLRPQGTAVVNVYTPTIDEHGWASGHTIVEVVIDDMPFLVDSVTMALSEHDHALRLVVHPQLVVRRDITGQLVEVLDLNENDPRRDPDTIVESWMHVEIDRTDDPDDQAAIERLLRDVLRDVREAVEDWPRMRQRAIDIADELEQPPSSIKAPEADEARELLRWLADDHFTFLGYREYQLDVVDGEDVLRAVTGTGLGILRSDQDLSGSFGKLPREVRAKAREKQLLVLTKANSKATVHRPAYLDYVGVKSFDEAGEVVGERRFLGLFTSAAYTESVLRIPVLRRKVSEVIEQAGFAPSGHSGKDLLQVLETYPRDELFQIPVEELLPTALAVVHLQERRHLRMFIRRDDYGRYLSILVYLPRDRYNTDVRERIQRLLLAATDGDSIDFTARVGESVLARLHFVIRMKRDQELPDIDIPALEKQLVGATRSWGDELSDALAEQVGEEGAAKLLRRYRQGFPEGYKADFPARTAVADVRRLEELPAENGLGMNLYQPVGGLATDRRFKIYRTGTPISLTQVLPILSRMGVEVVDERPYEIVRRGPDGESTAYIYDFGLRYRGLRATEADRLKVLFQEAFAAVWRGDAESDGFNALVPQAGLSWRQASILRAYAKYLRQTGTTFSQNYLEEALSGHVEVARMLVDLFETRFDPERYGADDTGRAARTAAAEQLTDRIEEALDQVASLDQDRILRSFLRLVNATLRTSYYRATVGGPQTVTSFKLDSRSLPDLPDPKPMYEIWVYSPRVEGVHLRFGAVARGGLRWSDRREDFRTEILGLVKAQAVKNAVIVPVGAKGGFVGKLLPDPAVDREAWLAEGVECYKTFIRAMLDITDNRAADRSVVPPPQVVRHDGDDPYLVVAADKGTASFSDIANAVSKEYGFWLGDAFASGGSAGYDHKAMGITARGAWESVRRHFRQLGRDIQAEDFTVVGIGDMSGDVFGNGMLLSEHIKLVAAFDHRHIFLDPDPDPAESYAERRRLFELPRSSWNDYEPKLISEGGGVYPRSAKTITLSAEAKQALGIDPSVETMTPPELMHAILGAPVDLLWNGGIGTYVKASTESHAEVGDKANDAIRIDAAALRCKVVGEGGNLGLTQRGRVEFAQAGGRVNTDAIDNSAGVDTSDHEVNIKILLDGIVRAG
;
A
#
# COMPACT_ATOMS: atom_id res chain seq x y z
N MET A 1 10.09 -49.84 -19.04
CA MET A 1 10.56 -48.83 -18.06
C MET A 1 9.43 -48.63 -17.06
N ARG A 2 9.56 -49.13 -15.83
CA ARG A 2 8.60 -48.78 -14.77
C ARG A 2 8.82 -47.31 -14.41
N ASN A 3 7.73 -46.55 -14.32
CA ASN A 3 7.77 -45.14 -13.94
C ASN A 3 8.22 -45.05 -12.47
N ARG A 4 9.04 -44.05 -12.07
CA ARG A 4 9.51 -43.92 -10.66
C ARG A 4 8.35 -43.89 -9.67
N LEU A 5 7.21 -43.36 -10.09
CA LEU A 5 5.98 -43.29 -9.31
C LEU A 5 5.36 -44.67 -9.04
N ASP A 6 5.46 -45.63 -9.98
CA ASP A 6 4.96 -47.00 -9.78
C ASP A 6 5.81 -47.80 -8.76
N GLU A 7 7.10 -47.50 -8.69
CA GLU A 7 8.01 -48.05 -7.68
C GLU A 7 7.70 -47.46 -6.31
N ALA A 8 7.50 -46.14 -6.22
CA ALA A 8 7.08 -45.46 -4.98
C ALA A 8 5.73 -45.98 -4.47
N LYS A 9 4.75 -46.16 -5.36
CA LYS A 9 3.47 -46.81 -5.04
C LYS A 9 3.67 -48.24 -4.51
N SER A 10 4.52 -49.03 -5.16
CA SER A 10 4.79 -50.41 -4.72
C SER A 10 5.47 -50.47 -3.35
N GLU A 11 6.36 -49.52 -3.03
CA GLU A 11 7.01 -49.39 -1.73
C GLU A 11 6.03 -48.91 -0.65
N LEU A 12 5.17 -47.94 -0.97
CA LEU A 12 4.11 -47.45 -0.08
C LEU A 12 3.16 -48.56 0.32
N LEU A 13 2.68 -49.37 -0.64
CA LEU A 13 1.76 -50.47 -0.34
C LEU A 13 2.41 -51.54 0.54
N ALA A 14 3.70 -51.83 0.34
CA ALA A 14 4.46 -52.74 1.20
C ALA A 14 4.67 -52.18 2.62
N LYS A 15 4.81 -50.85 2.76
CA LYS A 15 4.86 -50.16 4.06
C LYS A 15 3.48 -50.12 4.73
N ALA A 16 2.41 -49.87 3.99
CA ALA A 16 1.04 -49.88 4.51
C ALA A 16 0.66 -51.26 5.07
N ALA A 17 1.08 -52.36 4.41
CA ALA A 17 0.88 -53.72 4.91
C ALA A 17 1.55 -53.99 6.29
N LEU A 18 2.52 -53.18 6.72
CA LEU A 18 3.14 -53.28 8.05
C LEU A 18 2.27 -52.72 9.18
N VAL A 19 1.25 -51.92 8.85
CA VAL A 19 0.31 -51.34 9.82
C VAL A 19 -0.68 -52.39 10.35
N GLY A 20 -0.94 -53.43 9.56
CA GLY A 20 -1.82 -54.55 9.91
C GLY A 20 -1.26 -55.51 10.98
N ASP A 21 -2.02 -56.56 11.29
CA ASP A 21 -1.63 -57.55 12.30
C ASP A 21 -0.37 -58.34 11.86
N ARG A 22 0.56 -58.59 12.78
CA ARG A 22 1.88 -59.17 12.48
C ARG A 22 1.82 -60.58 11.87
N GLY A 23 0.68 -61.26 11.98
CA GLY A 23 0.43 -62.60 11.44
C GLY A 23 -0.15 -62.66 10.02
N SER A 24 -0.62 -61.54 9.43
CA SER A 24 -1.32 -61.51 8.13
C SER A 24 -0.63 -60.69 7.03
N ARG A 25 0.61 -60.23 7.28
CA ARG A 25 1.32 -59.27 6.42
C ARG A 25 1.33 -59.61 4.92
N ASP A 26 1.65 -60.85 4.55
CA ASP A 26 1.72 -61.23 3.13
C ASP A 26 0.34 -61.25 2.46
N GLN A 27 -0.71 -61.57 3.22
CA GLN A 27 -2.09 -61.55 2.74
C GLN A 27 -2.61 -60.12 2.60
N ASP A 28 -2.25 -59.24 3.53
CA ASP A 28 -2.61 -57.83 3.50
C ASP A 28 -1.89 -57.08 2.38
N GLU A 29 -0.60 -57.34 2.16
CA GLU A 29 0.12 -56.76 1.02
C GLU A 29 -0.48 -57.23 -0.32
N ALA A 30 -0.80 -58.52 -0.45
CA ALA A 30 -1.46 -59.05 -1.65
C ALA A 30 -2.82 -58.38 -1.90
N PHE A 31 -3.62 -58.19 -0.85
CA PHE A 31 -4.90 -57.50 -0.93
C PHE A 31 -4.74 -56.03 -1.33
N LEU A 32 -3.84 -55.28 -0.70
CA LEU A 32 -3.57 -53.86 -1.02
C LEU A 32 -3.11 -53.68 -2.48
N ARG A 33 -2.24 -54.56 -2.97
CA ARG A 33 -1.79 -54.54 -4.37
C ARG A 33 -2.93 -54.77 -5.36
N ARG A 34 -3.95 -55.56 -4.99
CA ARG A 34 -5.15 -55.78 -5.80
C ARG A 34 -6.11 -54.61 -5.70
N TYR A 35 -6.37 -54.13 -4.49
CA TYR A 35 -7.30 -53.03 -4.20
C TYR A 35 -6.89 -51.74 -4.91
N TYR A 36 -5.60 -51.39 -4.88
CA TYR A 36 -5.08 -50.19 -5.51
C TYR A 36 -4.52 -50.41 -6.92
N ARG A 37 -4.77 -51.57 -7.56
CA ARG A 37 -4.12 -51.96 -8.82
C ARG A 37 -4.24 -50.89 -9.91
N HIS A 38 -5.43 -50.34 -10.10
CA HIS A 38 -5.74 -49.39 -11.18
C HIS A 38 -5.75 -47.91 -10.75
N VAL A 39 -5.44 -47.62 -9.48
CA VAL A 39 -5.34 -46.23 -8.97
C VAL A 39 -4.03 -45.60 -9.45
N ALA A 40 -4.05 -44.32 -9.86
CA ALA A 40 -2.82 -43.64 -10.28
C ALA A 40 -1.84 -43.53 -9.10
N ALA A 41 -0.54 -43.62 -9.35
CA ALA A 41 0.45 -43.55 -8.29
C ALA A 41 0.46 -42.16 -7.59
N GLU A 42 0.17 -41.09 -8.33
CA GLU A 42 0.11 -39.71 -7.84
C GLU A 42 -0.98 -39.51 -6.78
N ASP A 43 -2.08 -40.26 -6.85
CA ASP A 43 -3.18 -40.17 -5.88
C ASP A 43 -2.87 -40.85 -4.53
N LEU A 44 -1.79 -41.64 -4.46
CA LEU A 44 -1.43 -42.46 -3.31
C LEU A 44 -0.09 -42.09 -2.66
N VAL A 45 0.93 -41.71 -3.44
CA VAL A 45 2.33 -41.59 -2.97
C VAL A 45 2.51 -40.59 -1.82
N ASP A 46 1.69 -39.55 -1.74
CA ASP A 46 1.75 -38.52 -0.69
C ASP A 46 0.87 -38.81 0.53
N ARG A 47 0.15 -39.95 0.56
CA ARG A 47 -0.73 -40.33 1.66
C ARG A 47 0.03 -41.07 2.77
N ASP A 48 -0.45 -40.91 4.01
CA ASP A 48 0.09 -41.64 5.15
C ASP A 48 -0.16 -43.16 5.01
N VAL A 49 0.81 -43.97 5.44
CA VAL A 49 0.74 -45.44 5.37
C VAL A 49 -0.44 -46.01 6.16
N VAL A 50 -0.85 -45.34 7.25
CA VAL A 50 -1.99 -45.73 8.08
C VAL A 50 -3.30 -45.48 7.35
N ASP A 51 -3.44 -44.37 6.63
CA ASP A 51 -4.66 -44.04 5.89
C ASP A 51 -4.82 -44.93 4.65
N VAL A 52 -3.73 -45.23 3.95
CA VAL A 52 -3.71 -46.16 2.80
C VAL A 52 -4.14 -47.57 3.21
N TYR A 53 -3.67 -48.06 4.36
CA TYR A 53 -4.12 -49.33 4.94
C TYR A 53 -5.56 -49.23 5.45
N GLY A 54 -5.89 -48.15 6.16
CA GLY A 54 -7.19 -47.89 6.79
C GLY A 54 -8.35 -47.92 5.80
N VAL A 55 -8.21 -47.26 4.66
CA VAL A 55 -9.19 -47.27 3.57
C VAL A 55 -9.49 -48.69 3.08
N ALA A 56 -8.45 -49.43 2.69
CA ALA A 56 -8.63 -50.77 2.13
C ALA A 56 -9.15 -51.77 3.19
N ALA A 57 -8.67 -51.67 4.44
CA ALA A 57 -9.11 -52.50 5.54
C ALA A 57 -10.57 -52.21 5.93
N SER A 58 -10.98 -50.94 5.93
CA SER A 58 -12.36 -50.54 6.21
C SER A 58 -13.32 -51.08 5.15
N HIS A 59 -12.99 -50.90 3.86
CA HIS A 59 -13.81 -51.41 2.77
C HIS A 59 -13.90 -52.96 2.80
N ARG A 60 -12.82 -53.64 3.18
CA ARG A 60 -12.82 -55.11 3.41
C ARG A 60 -13.73 -55.52 4.56
N ARG A 61 -13.83 -54.72 5.63
CA ARG A 61 -14.81 -54.95 6.72
C ARG A 61 -16.23 -54.76 6.23
N SER A 62 -16.50 -53.66 5.51
CA SER A 62 -17.81 -53.39 4.90
C SER A 62 -18.25 -54.53 3.97
N ALA A 63 -17.31 -55.17 3.27
CA ALA A 63 -17.58 -56.29 2.39
C ALA A 63 -17.80 -57.65 3.07
N GLN A 64 -17.59 -57.79 4.40
CA GLN A 64 -17.59 -59.10 5.08
C GLN A 64 -18.92 -59.84 4.94
N LEU A 65 -20.05 -59.15 5.02
CA LEU A 65 -21.38 -59.73 4.92
C LEU A 65 -22.16 -59.04 3.81
N ARG A 66 -22.41 -59.75 2.71
CA ARG A 66 -23.25 -59.28 1.60
C ARG A 66 -24.07 -60.44 1.06
N PRO A 67 -25.39 -60.47 1.30
CA PRO A 67 -26.29 -61.39 0.63
C PRO A 67 -26.22 -61.21 -0.90
N GLN A 68 -26.26 -62.32 -1.64
CA GLN A 68 -26.22 -62.29 -3.10
C GLN A 68 -27.36 -61.43 -3.68
N GLY A 69 -27.06 -60.63 -4.71
CA GLY A 69 -28.04 -59.73 -5.34
C GLY A 69 -28.31 -58.42 -4.58
N THR A 70 -27.66 -58.19 -3.43
CA THR A 70 -27.77 -56.93 -2.67
C THR A 70 -26.50 -56.09 -2.79
N ALA A 71 -26.65 -54.77 -2.58
CA ALA A 71 -25.55 -53.82 -2.50
C ALA A 71 -25.33 -53.41 -1.02
N VAL A 72 -24.08 -53.44 -0.57
CA VAL A 72 -23.67 -52.78 0.67
C VAL A 72 -23.28 -51.35 0.29
N VAL A 73 -23.84 -50.37 0.98
CA VAL A 73 -23.51 -48.94 0.82
C VAL A 73 -23.31 -48.38 2.22
N ASN A 74 -22.14 -47.81 2.49
CA ASN A 74 -21.82 -47.15 3.76
C ASN A 74 -21.34 -45.73 3.46
N VAL A 75 -21.87 -44.74 4.18
CA VAL A 75 -21.47 -43.33 4.07
C VAL A 75 -21.11 -42.82 5.46
N TYR A 76 -19.86 -42.41 5.67
CA TYR A 76 -19.38 -41.98 6.99
C TYR A 76 -18.11 -41.13 6.88
N THR A 77 -17.83 -40.32 7.91
CA THR A 77 -16.59 -39.55 8.02
C THR A 77 -15.65 -40.23 9.03
N PRO A 78 -14.53 -40.83 8.59
CA PRO A 78 -13.64 -41.58 9.47
C PRO A 78 -12.90 -40.66 10.45
N THR A 79 -12.91 -41.07 11.72
CA THR A 79 -12.17 -40.44 12.81
C THR A 79 -11.25 -41.46 13.47
N ILE A 80 -10.11 -41.01 14.01
CA ILE A 80 -9.14 -41.91 14.66
C ILE A 80 -9.80 -42.68 15.82
N ASP A 81 -10.63 -42.02 16.62
CA ASP A 81 -11.23 -42.59 17.82
C ASP A 81 -12.26 -43.70 17.52
N GLU A 82 -13.03 -43.57 16.44
CA GLU A 82 -14.08 -44.53 16.09
C GLU A 82 -13.62 -45.59 15.07
N HIS A 83 -12.72 -45.22 14.14
CA HIS A 83 -12.40 -46.03 12.97
C HIS A 83 -10.92 -46.48 12.92
N GLY A 84 -10.05 -45.90 13.76
CA GLY A 84 -8.61 -46.20 13.81
C GLY A 84 -7.78 -45.53 12.70
N TRP A 85 -8.41 -44.69 11.88
CA TRP A 85 -7.80 -43.87 10.84
C TRP A 85 -8.68 -42.63 10.62
N ALA A 86 -8.16 -41.57 10.00
CA ALA A 86 -8.95 -40.38 9.70
C ALA A 86 -8.78 -39.94 8.25
N SER A 87 -9.79 -39.25 7.75
CA SER A 87 -9.73 -38.59 6.46
C SER A 87 -10.22 -37.15 6.61
N GLY A 88 -9.68 -36.26 5.77
CA GLY A 88 -10.23 -34.92 5.59
C GLY A 88 -11.58 -34.91 4.87
N HIS A 89 -12.09 -36.07 4.47
CA HIS A 89 -13.21 -36.28 3.57
C HIS A 89 -14.25 -37.24 4.15
N THR A 90 -15.49 -37.13 3.67
CA THR A 90 -16.52 -38.15 3.91
C THR A 90 -16.33 -39.28 2.89
N ILE A 91 -16.52 -40.51 3.35
CA ILE A 91 -16.23 -41.72 2.60
C ILE A 91 -17.54 -42.40 2.22
N VAL A 92 -17.63 -42.78 0.94
CA VAL A 92 -18.69 -43.62 0.40
C VAL A 92 -18.08 -44.96 -0.02
N GLU A 93 -18.48 -46.05 0.63
CA GLU A 93 -18.06 -47.41 0.27
C GLU A 93 -19.24 -48.20 -0.30
N VAL A 94 -19.04 -48.84 -1.44
CA VAL A 94 -20.04 -49.67 -2.11
C VAL A 94 -19.46 -51.02 -2.48
N VAL A 95 -20.17 -52.10 -2.14
CA VAL A 95 -19.84 -53.46 -2.55
C VAL A 95 -21.04 -54.09 -3.24
N ILE A 96 -20.89 -54.40 -4.53
CA ILE A 96 -21.98 -54.92 -5.38
C ILE A 96 -21.44 -55.92 -6.42
N ASP A 97 -22.32 -56.75 -7.00
CA ASP A 97 -21.96 -57.57 -8.16
C ASP A 97 -21.52 -56.67 -9.32
N ASP A 98 -20.46 -57.06 -10.03
CA ASP A 98 -19.94 -56.28 -11.15
C ASP A 98 -20.92 -56.25 -12.34
N MET A 99 -21.17 -55.05 -12.86
CA MET A 99 -22.02 -54.80 -14.03
C MET A 99 -21.70 -53.43 -14.66
N PRO A 100 -22.07 -53.20 -15.94
CA PRO A 100 -21.88 -51.90 -16.60
C PRO A 100 -22.55 -50.73 -15.85
N PHE A 101 -22.01 -49.52 -16.04
CA PHE A 101 -22.54 -48.23 -15.55
C PHE A 101 -22.47 -47.94 -14.04
N LEU A 102 -21.94 -48.85 -13.21
CA LEU A 102 -21.87 -48.64 -11.75
C LEU A 102 -21.14 -47.36 -11.35
N VAL A 103 -19.88 -47.21 -11.76
CA VAL A 103 -19.03 -46.07 -11.36
C VAL A 103 -19.60 -44.75 -11.88
N ASP A 104 -19.97 -44.70 -13.16
CA ASP A 104 -20.50 -43.49 -13.78
C ASP A 104 -21.80 -43.04 -13.08
N SER A 105 -22.67 -43.98 -12.70
CA SER A 105 -23.94 -43.66 -12.05
C SER A 105 -23.76 -43.17 -10.60
N VAL A 106 -22.84 -43.79 -9.84
CA VAL A 106 -22.52 -43.37 -8.46
C VAL A 106 -21.85 -41.99 -8.45
N THR A 107 -20.85 -41.78 -9.30
CA THR A 107 -20.12 -40.50 -9.37
C THR A 107 -21.01 -39.35 -9.86
N MET A 108 -21.92 -39.64 -10.80
CA MET A 108 -22.97 -38.72 -11.25
C MET A 108 -23.91 -38.32 -10.11
N ALA A 109 -24.48 -39.30 -9.39
CA ALA A 109 -25.45 -39.04 -8.34
C ALA A 109 -24.88 -38.14 -7.23
N LEU A 110 -23.62 -38.37 -6.85
CA LEU A 110 -22.90 -37.54 -5.89
C LEU A 110 -22.67 -36.12 -6.41
N SER A 111 -22.24 -35.97 -7.67
CA SER A 111 -21.95 -34.66 -8.26
C SER A 111 -23.22 -33.81 -8.47
N GLU A 112 -24.37 -34.42 -8.79
CA GLU A 112 -25.65 -33.70 -8.94
C GLU A 112 -26.21 -33.16 -7.61
N HIS A 113 -25.73 -33.68 -6.48
CA HIS A 113 -26.09 -33.20 -5.13
C HIS A 113 -24.98 -32.33 -4.52
N ASP A 114 -24.19 -31.66 -5.36
CA ASP A 114 -23.14 -30.71 -4.98
C ASP A 114 -22.01 -31.31 -4.10
N HIS A 115 -21.79 -32.63 -4.15
CA HIS A 115 -20.66 -33.27 -3.49
C HIS A 115 -19.49 -33.43 -4.48
N ALA A 116 -18.43 -32.64 -4.32
CA ALA A 116 -17.25 -32.76 -5.18
C ALA A 116 -16.47 -34.04 -4.88
N LEU A 117 -16.08 -34.75 -5.94
CA LEU A 117 -15.32 -35.99 -5.85
C LEU A 117 -13.82 -35.69 -5.70
N ARG A 118 -13.17 -36.33 -4.72
CA ARG A 118 -11.74 -36.15 -4.39
C ARG A 118 -10.88 -37.33 -4.82
N LEU A 119 -11.37 -38.54 -4.58
CA LEU A 119 -10.71 -39.79 -4.97
C LEU A 119 -11.75 -40.85 -5.28
N VAL A 120 -11.51 -41.65 -6.33
CA VAL A 120 -12.31 -42.84 -6.65
C VAL A 120 -11.37 -44.05 -6.72
N VAL A 121 -11.61 -45.03 -5.88
CA VAL A 121 -10.91 -46.33 -5.89
C VAL A 121 -11.92 -47.41 -6.24
N HIS A 122 -11.75 -48.03 -7.40
CA HIS A 122 -12.68 -49.02 -7.94
C HIS A 122 -11.98 -50.31 -8.39
N PRO A 123 -11.64 -51.23 -7.46
CA PRO A 123 -11.19 -52.56 -7.84
C PRO A 123 -12.37 -53.49 -8.16
N GLN A 124 -12.18 -54.30 -9.21
CA GLN A 124 -13.01 -55.46 -9.49
C GLN A 124 -12.34 -56.70 -8.88
N LEU A 125 -12.99 -57.32 -7.90
CA LEU A 125 -12.43 -58.41 -7.11
C LEU A 125 -13.20 -59.71 -7.37
N VAL A 126 -12.48 -60.79 -7.65
CA VAL A 126 -13.06 -62.14 -7.71
C VAL A 126 -13.10 -62.71 -6.30
N VAL A 127 -14.30 -63.01 -5.80
CA VAL A 127 -14.51 -63.45 -4.42
C VAL A 127 -15.29 -64.76 -4.34
N ARG A 128 -15.07 -65.50 -3.25
CA ARG A 128 -15.89 -66.64 -2.85
C ARG A 128 -16.66 -66.27 -1.57
N ARG A 129 -17.98 -66.50 -1.59
CA ARG A 129 -18.87 -66.30 -0.44
C ARG A 129 -19.57 -67.59 -0.05
N ASP A 130 -19.98 -67.68 1.21
CA ASP A 130 -20.86 -68.77 1.66
C ASP A 130 -22.34 -68.45 1.39
N ILE A 131 -23.22 -69.39 1.74
CA ILE A 131 -24.68 -69.26 1.53
C ILE A 131 -25.34 -68.13 2.35
N THR A 132 -24.67 -67.63 3.39
CA THR A 132 -25.14 -66.52 4.22
C THR A 132 -24.68 -65.17 3.70
N GLY A 133 -23.82 -65.16 2.67
CA GLY A 133 -23.20 -63.96 2.11
C GLY A 133 -21.89 -63.58 2.80
N GLN A 134 -21.32 -64.44 3.66
CA GLN A 134 -20.04 -64.17 4.32
C GLN A 134 -18.88 -64.32 3.34
N LEU A 135 -17.97 -63.34 3.32
CA LEU A 135 -16.76 -63.36 2.50
C LEU A 135 -15.78 -64.43 3.01
N VAL A 136 -15.57 -65.49 2.21
CA VAL A 136 -14.66 -66.60 2.53
C VAL A 136 -13.25 -66.27 2.04
N GLU A 137 -13.12 -65.82 0.79
CA GLU A 137 -11.82 -65.59 0.16
C GLU A 137 -11.91 -64.52 -0.94
N VAL A 138 -10.83 -63.72 -1.08
CA VAL A 138 -10.59 -62.84 -2.24
C VAL A 138 -9.46 -63.47 -3.08
N LEU A 139 -9.81 -63.95 -4.27
CA LEU A 139 -8.91 -64.73 -5.13
C LEU A 139 -7.95 -63.84 -5.93
N ASP A 140 -6.76 -64.37 -6.26
CA ASP A 140 -5.79 -63.68 -7.13
C ASP A 140 -6.07 -63.93 -8.61
N LEU A 141 -7.29 -63.64 -9.04
CA LEU A 141 -7.72 -63.86 -10.41
C LEU A 141 -8.16 -62.53 -11.02
N ASN A 142 -7.88 -62.36 -12.31
CA ASN A 142 -8.51 -61.30 -13.07
C ASN A 142 -9.97 -61.68 -13.36
N GLU A 143 -10.84 -60.68 -13.49
CA GLU A 143 -12.26 -60.86 -13.84
C GLU A 143 -12.47 -61.78 -15.06
N ASN A 144 -11.57 -61.71 -16.04
CA ASN A 144 -11.60 -62.46 -17.31
C ASN A 144 -10.77 -63.76 -17.29
N ASP A 145 -10.32 -64.24 -16.12
CA ASP A 145 -9.52 -65.48 -16.05
C ASP A 145 -10.38 -66.73 -16.31
N PRO A 146 -10.08 -67.55 -17.33
CA PRO A 146 -10.88 -68.73 -17.68
C PRO A 146 -10.78 -69.87 -16.66
N ARG A 147 -9.92 -69.77 -15.64
CA ARG A 147 -9.76 -70.77 -14.56
C ARG A 147 -10.66 -70.50 -13.35
N ARG A 148 -11.59 -69.55 -13.44
CA ARG A 148 -12.50 -69.23 -12.34
C ARG A 148 -13.43 -70.40 -12.05
N ASP A 149 -13.50 -70.78 -10.78
CA ASP A 149 -14.46 -71.78 -10.32
C ASP A 149 -15.89 -71.20 -10.43
N PRO A 150 -16.91 -72.04 -10.74
CA PRO A 150 -18.31 -71.60 -10.87
C PRO A 150 -18.92 -70.99 -9.60
N ASP A 151 -18.31 -71.23 -8.45
CA ASP A 151 -18.73 -70.74 -7.13
C ASP A 151 -18.14 -69.37 -6.77
N THR A 152 -17.47 -68.70 -7.72
CA THR A 152 -16.84 -67.39 -7.54
C THR A 152 -17.60 -66.28 -8.25
N ILE A 153 -17.69 -65.11 -7.62
CA ILE A 153 -18.43 -63.93 -8.12
C ILE A 153 -17.43 -62.79 -8.36
N VAL A 154 -17.65 -61.97 -9.40
CA VAL A 154 -16.94 -60.68 -9.54
C VAL A 154 -17.74 -59.62 -8.81
N GLU A 155 -17.09 -58.95 -7.87
CA GLU A 155 -17.66 -57.80 -7.20
C GLU A 155 -16.95 -56.53 -7.63
N SER A 156 -17.75 -55.49 -7.84
CA SER A 156 -17.29 -54.12 -7.95
C SER A 156 -17.29 -53.51 -6.55
N TRP A 157 -16.10 -53.11 -6.11
CA TRP A 157 -15.91 -52.39 -4.85
C TRP A 157 -15.61 -50.94 -5.21
N MET A 158 -16.41 -49.97 -4.76
CA MET A 158 -16.20 -48.55 -5.03
C MET A 158 -15.99 -47.80 -3.72
N HIS A 159 -14.85 -47.15 -3.58
CA HIS A 159 -14.57 -46.23 -2.48
C HIS A 159 -14.43 -44.83 -3.08
N VAL A 160 -15.27 -43.91 -2.64
CA VAL A 160 -15.32 -42.53 -3.15
C VAL A 160 -15.14 -41.57 -1.97
N GLU A 161 -14.16 -40.68 -2.08
CA GLU A 161 -13.96 -39.58 -1.15
C GLU A 161 -14.70 -38.35 -1.69
N ILE A 162 -15.57 -37.77 -0.87
CA ILE A 162 -16.31 -36.54 -1.18
C ILE A 162 -15.98 -35.41 -0.20
N ASP A 163 -16.39 -34.19 -0.52
CA ASP A 163 -16.29 -33.08 0.43
C ASP A 163 -16.94 -33.45 1.78
N ARG A 164 -16.29 -33.01 2.85
CA ARG A 164 -16.60 -33.44 4.21
C ARG A 164 -17.98 -32.93 4.64
N THR A 165 -18.84 -33.85 5.04
CA THR A 165 -20.08 -33.61 5.77
C THR A 165 -20.07 -34.40 7.08
N ASP A 166 -20.27 -33.70 8.19
CA ASP A 166 -20.38 -34.30 9.52
C ASP A 166 -21.86 -34.42 9.96
N ASP A 167 -22.83 -34.13 9.06
CA ASP A 167 -24.27 -34.23 9.32
C ASP A 167 -24.79 -35.66 9.06
N PRO A 168 -25.29 -36.38 10.09
CA PRO A 168 -25.84 -37.72 9.92
C PRO A 168 -27.05 -37.80 8.99
N ASP A 169 -27.87 -36.74 8.90
CA ASP A 169 -29.06 -36.74 8.04
C ASP A 169 -28.67 -36.65 6.55
N ASP A 170 -27.60 -35.91 6.26
CA ASP A 170 -26.99 -35.78 4.94
C ASP A 170 -26.33 -37.10 4.50
N GLN A 171 -25.53 -37.72 5.39
CA GLN A 171 -24.93 -39.04 5.15
C GLN A 171 -25.99 -40.12 4.87
N ALA A 172 -27.08 -40.13 5.65
CA ALA A 172 -28.21 -41.05 5.43
C ALA A 172 -28.98 -40.76 4.13
N ALA A 173 -29.05 -39.50 3.70
CA ALA A 173 -29.64 -39.13 2.42
C ALA A 173 -28.80 -39.63 1.23
N ILE A 174 -27.47 -39.45 1.28
CA ILE A 174 -26.53 -39.98 0.28
C ILE A 174 -26.63 -41.50 0.22
N GLU A 175 -26.67 -42.19 1.36
CA GLU A 175 -26.79 -43.65 1.38
C GLU A 175 -28.08 -44.13 0.69
N ARG A 176 -29.23 -43.53 1.00
CA ARG A 176 -30.51 -43.86 0.35
C ARG A 176 -30.47 -43.60 -1.15
N LEU A 177 -29.98 -42.44 -1.55
CA LEU A 177 -29.84 -42.05 -2.96
C LEU A 177 -29.02 -43.09 -3.75
N LEU A 178 -27.86 -43.47 -3.23
CA LEU A 178 -26.99 -44.43 -3.90
C LEU A 178 -27.60 -45.83 -3.95
N ARG A 179 -28.34 -46.26 -2.93
CA ARG A 179 -29.08 -47.53 -2.96
C ARG A 179 -30.14 -47.55 -4.07
N ASP A 180 -30.87 -46.45 -4.26
CA ASP A 180 -31.85 -46.33 -5.33
C ASP A 180 -31.17 -46.34 -6.72
N VAL A 181 -30.09 -45.59 -6.89
CA VAL A 181 -29.30 -45.57 -8.14
C VAL A 181 -28.75 -46.96 -8.49
N LEU A 182 -28.17 -47.67 -7.52
CA LEU A 182 -27.62 -49.01 -7.73
C LEU A 182 -28.71 -50.05 -8.06
N ARG A 183 -29.91 -49.88 -7.51
CA ARG A 183 -31.08 -50.70 -7.91
C ARG A 183 -31.44 -50.43 -9.36
N ASP A 184 -31.56 -49.17 -9.76
CA ASP A 184 -31.92 -48.78 -11.13
C ASP A 184 -30.90 -49.30 -12.15
N VAL A 185 -29.59 -49.21 -11.85
CA VAL A 185 -28.52 -49.78 -12.69
C VAL A 185 -28.72 -51.29 -12.88
N ARG A 186 -28.95 -52.02 -11.79
CA ARG A 186 -29.17 -53.47 -11.83
C ARG A 186 -30.39 -53.84 -12.65
N GLU A 187 -31.53 -53.22 -12.39
CA GLU A 187 -32.78 -53.51 -13.10
C GLU A 187 -32.63 -53.23 -14.61
N ALA A 188 -32.00 -52.09 -14.96
CA ALA A 188 -31.74 -51.73 -16.35
C ALA A 188 -30.81 -52.74 -17.06
N VAL A 189 -29.70 -53.14 -16.42
CA VAL A 189 -28.74 -54.10 -17.00
C VAL A 189 -29.34 -55.49 -17.15
N GLU A 190 -30.03 -56.01 -16.12
CA GLU A 190 -30.66 -57.34 -16.16
C GLU A 190 -31.73 -57.45 -17.25
N ASP A 191 -32.57 -56.42 -17.41
CA ASP A 191 -33.63 -56.41 -18.43
C ASP A 191 -33.17 -55.89 -19.80
N TRP A 192 -31.95 -55.36 -19.95
CA TRP A 192 -31.45 -54.80 -21.20
C TRP A 192 -31.65 -55.74 -22.41
N PRO A 193 -31.32 -57.06 -22.34
CA PRO A 193 -31.57 -57.97 -23.45
C PRO A 193 -33.06 -58.08 -23.81
N ARG A 194 -33.96 -58.02 -22.81
CA ARG A 194 -35.42 -58.11 -23.01
C ARG A 194 -35.97 -56.82 -23.63
N MET A 195 -35.49 -55.65 -23.19
CA MET A 195 -35.87 -54.36 -23.79
C MET A 195 -35.40 -54.26 -25.24
N ARG A 196 -34.15 -54.66 -25.51
CA ARG A 196 -33.60 -54.73 -26.87
C ARG A 196 -34.41 -55.67 -27.76
N GLN A 197 -34.73 -56.86 -27.26
CA GLN A 197 -35.56 -57.82 -28.02
C GLN A 197 -36.96 -57.24 -28.30
N ARG A 198 -37.57 -56.54 -27.33
CA ARG A 198 -38.88 -55.93 -27.53
C ARG A 198 -38.88 -54.84 -28.62
N ALA A 199 -37.79 -54.08 -28.75
CA ALA A 199 -37.63 -53.12 -29.85
C ALA A 199 -37.58 -53.83 -31.22
N ILE A 200 -36.89 -54.98 -31.29
CA ILE A 200 -36.83 -55.82 -32.50
C ILE A 200 -38.21 -56.41 -32.80
N ASP A 201 -38.90 -56.98 -31.81
CA ASP A 201 -40.24 -57.56 -31.99
C ASP A 201 -41.23 -56.53 -32.53
N ILE A 202 -41.21 -55.30 -31.99
CA ILE A 202 -42.06 -54.20 -32.48
C ILE A 202 -41.67 -53.81 -33.91
N ALA A 203 -40.38 -53.81 -34.25
CA ALA A 203 -39.94 -53.55 -35.61
C ALA A 203 -40.44 -54.62 -36.60
N ASP A 204 -40.48 -55.88 -36.18
CA ASP A 204 -40.99 -57.00 -36.98
C ASP A 204 -42.51 -56.92 -37.15
N GLU A 205 -43.26 -56.54 -36.11
CA GLU A 205 -44.70 -56.27 -36.19
C GLU A 205 -45.03 -55.18 -37.25
N LEU A 206 -44.14 -54.20 -37.44
CA LEU A 206 -44.31 -53.12 -38.41
C LEU A 206 -44.04 -53.52 -39.87
N GLU A 207 -43.67 -54.78 -40.17
CA GLU A 207 -43.66 -55.29 -41.55
C GLU A 207 -45.07 -55.30 -42.17
N GLN A 208 -46.11 -55.39 -41.34
CA GLN A 208 -47.50 -55.19 -41.71
C GLN A 208 -48.05 -53.94 -41.02
N PRO A 209 -47.80 -52.74 -41.57
CA PRO A 209 -48.16 -51.51 -40.88
C PRO A 209 -49.69 -51.34 -40.76
N PRO A 210 -50.17 -50.64 -39.72
CA PRO A 210 -51.58 -50.27 -39.61
C PRO A 210 -52.08 -49.53 -40.85
N SER A 211 -53.34 -49.76 -41.23
CA SER A 211 -53.94 -49.22 -42.46
C SER A 211 -53.95 -47.68 -42.55
N SER A 212 -53.86 -47.01 -41.41
CA SER A 212 -53.82 -45.55 -41.28
C SER A 212 -52.43 -44.92 -41.39
N ILE A 213 -51.35 -45.72 -41.41
CA ILE A 213 -49.95 -45.25 -41.48
C ILE A 213 -49.39 -45.48 -42.89
N LYS A 214 -48.69 -44.48 -43.43
CA LYS A 214 -48.07 -44.58 -44.77
C LYS A 214 -46.85 -45.50 -44.74
N ALA A 215 -46.65 -46.32 -45.78
CA ALA A 215 -45.52 -47.25 -45.86
C ALA A 215 -44.13 -46.60 -45.61
N PRO A 216 -43.79 -45.41 -46.16
CA PRO A 216 -42.50 -44.77 -45.88
C PRO A 216 -42.32 -44.32 -44.42
N GLU A 217 -43.40 -44.09 -43.67
CA GLU A 217 -43.33 -43.76 -42.23
C GLU A 217 -43.09 -45.02 -41.40
N ALA A 218 -43.77 -46.12 -41.74
CA ALA A 218 -43.54 -47.42 -41.11
C ALA A 218 -42.14 -47.99 -41.36
N ASP A 219 -41.63 -47.85 -42.60
CA ASP A 219 -40.28 -48.30 -42.95
C ASP A 219 -39.20 -47.58 -42.15
N GLU A 220 -39.29 -46.25 -42.01
CA GLU A 220 -38.37 -45.45 -41.19
C GLU A 220 -38.49 -45.79 -39.70
N ALA A 221 -39.70 -46.07 -39.21
CA ALA A 221 -39.90 -46.49 -37.82
C ALA A 221 -39.28 -47.86 -37.53
N ARG A 222 -39.43 -48.82 -38.44
CA ARG A 222 -38.79 -50.13 -38.38
C ARG A 222 -37.26 -50.01 -38.39
N GLU A 223 -36.71 -49.24 -39.33
CA GLU A 223 -35.26 -49.03 -39.42
C GLU A 223 -34.72 -48.33 -38.18
N LEU A 224 -35.44 -47.34 -37.63
CA LEU A 224 -35.05 -46.69 -36.39
C LEU A 224 -35.00 -47.67 -35.22
N LEU A 225 -36.05 -48.47 -34.98
CA LEU A 225 -36.08 -49.43 -33.88
C LEU A 225 -34.95 -50.46 -33.96
N ARG A 226 -34.64 -50.93 -35.17
CA ARG A 226 -33.49 -51.83 -35.41
C ARG A 226 -32.15 -51.12 -35.19
N TRP A 227 -32.02 -49.88 -35.63
CA TRP A 227 -30.83 -49.06 -35.39
C TRP A 227 -30.61 -48.80 -33.90
N LEU A 228 -31.66 -48.48 -33.13
CA LEU A 228 -31.60 -48.36 -31.67
C LEU A 228 -31.14 -49.68 -31.01
N ALA A 229 -31.65 -50.82 -31.49
CA ALA A 229 -31.26 -52.15 -31.00
C ALA A 229 -29.83 -52.58 -31.42
N ASP A 230 -29.23 -51.92 -32.40
CA ASP A 230 -27.86 -52.15 -32.88
C ASP A 230 -26.86 -51.21 -32.18
N ASP A 231 -26.90 -51.16 -30.84
CA ASP A 231 -25.99 -50.39 -29.98
C ASP A 231 -25.97 -48.85 -30.17
N HIS A 232 -26.97 -48.28 -30.84
CA HIS A 232 -27.15 -46.82 -30.94
C HIS A 232 -27.99 -46.22 -29.79
N PHE A 233 -28.57 -47.08 -28.94
CA PHE A 233 -29.38 -46.68 -27.80
C PHE A 233 -29.14 -47.56 -26.57
N THR A 234 -28.85 -46.94 -25.43
CA THR A 234 -28.81 -47.61 -24.12
C THR A 234 -30.23 -47.67 -23.57
N PHE A 235 -30.88 -48.83 -23.69
CA PHE A 235 -32.20 -49.06 -23.12
C PHE A 235 -32.14 -49.11 -21.59
N LEU A 236 -32.91 -48.26 -20.93
CA LEU A 236 -32.96 -48.17 -19.46
C LEU A 236 -34.33 -48.57 -18.90
N GLY A 237 -35.42 -48.36 -19.63
CA GLY A 237 -36.74 -48.79 -19.21
C GLY A 237 -37.70 -49.04 -20.38
N TYR A 238 -38.64 -49.96 -20.19
CA TYR A 238 -39.73 -50.21 -21.14
C TYR A 238 -41.05 -50.44 -20.41
N ARG A 239 -42.16 -49.94 -20.97
CA ARG A 239 -43.51 -50.25 -20.47
C ARG A 239 -44.59 -50.01 -21.54
N GLU A 240 -45.65 -50.79 -21.48
CA GLU A 240 -46.83 -50.61 -22.34
C GLU A 240 -47.94 -49.85 -21.60
N TYR A 241 -48.64 -48.99 -22.34
CA TYR A 241 -49.77 -48.20 -21.87
C TYR A 241 -50.96 -48.37 -22.80
N GLN A 242 -52.15 -48.48 -22.23
CA GLN A 242 -53.42 -48.49 -22.93
C GLN A 242 -54.08 -47.12 -22.83
N LEU A 243 -54.62 -46.61 -23.96
CA LEU A 243 -55.36 -45.36 -23.99
C LEU A 243 -56.83 -45.63 -23.63
N ASP A 244 -57.23 -45.17 -22.44
CA ASP A 244 -58.59 -45.30 -21.90
C ASP A 244 -59.25 -43.93 -21.80
N VAL A 245 -60.59 -43.90 -21.63
CA VAL A 245 -61.35 -42.70 -21.30
C VAL A 245 -61.96 -42.86 -19.91
N VAL A 246 -61.59 -41.99 -18.97
CA VAL A 246 -62.13 -41.95 -17.60
C VAL A 246 -62.72 -40.56 -17.36
N ASP A 247 -63.97 -40.47 -16.91
CA ASP A 247 -64.68 -39.21 -16.67
C ASP A 247 -64.73 -38.24 -17.86
N GLY A 248 -64.69 -38.77 -19.09
CA GLY A 248 -64.66 -37.98 -20.32
C GLY A 248 -63.27 -37.45 -20.71
N GLU A 249 -62.22 -37.85 -19.99
CA GLU A 249 -60.84 -37.48 -20.25
C GLU A 249 -60.01 -38.69 -20.73
N ASP A 250 -59.17 -38.49 -21.75
CA ASP A 250 -58.21 -39.48 -22.23
C ASP A 250 -57.08 -39.69 -21.19
N VAL A 251 -56.86 -40.93 -20.76
CA VAL A 251 -55.84 -41.34 -19.78
C VAL A 251 -55.04 -42.53 -20.29
N LEU A 252 -53.72 -42.53 -20.05
CA LEU A 252 -52.84 -43.65 -20.36
C LEU A 252 -52.68 -44.54 -19.12
N ARG A 253 -53.24 -45.75 -19.14
CA ARG A 253 -53.11 -46.74 -18.06
C ARG A 253 -51.97 -47.70 -18.36
N ALA A 254 -51.04 -47.84 -17.43
CA ALA A 254 -49.95 -48.82 -17.56
C ALA A 254 -50.49 -50.26 -17.55
N VAL A 255 -50.01 -51.10 -18.48
CA VAL A 255 -50.35 -52.52 -18.54
C VAL A 255 -49.49 -53.29 -17.54
N THR A 256 -50.12 -53.90 -16.54
CA THR A 256 -49.44 -54.67 -15.47
C THR A 256 -48.57 -55.80 -16.06
N GLY A 257 -47.37 -55.98 -15.51
CA GLY A 257 -46.44 -57.04 -15.93
C GLY A 257 -45.62 -56.76 -17.19
N THR A 258 -45.82 -55.61 -17.85
CA THR A 258 -45.03 -55.21 -19.04
C THR A 258 -43.80 -54.36 -18.73
N GLY A 259 -43.66 -53.89 -17.49
CA GLY A 259 -42.55 -53.05 -17.05
C GLY A 259 -41.21 -53.78 -17.04
N LEU A 260 -40.17 -53.16 -17.61
CA LEU A 260 -38.79 -53.63 -17.64
C LEU A 260 -37.83 -52.49 -17.27
N GLY A 261 -36.65 -52.84 -16.75
CA GLY A 261 -35.61 -51.87 -16.37
C GLY A 261 -36.08 -50.93 -15.26
N ILE A 262 -35.75 -49.63 -15.34
CA ILE A 262 -36.19 -48.62 -14.36
C ILE A 262 -37.72 -48.46 -14.26
N LEU A 263 -38.49 -49.06 -15.18
CA LEU A 263 -39.96 -49.08 -15.18
C LEU A 263 -40.55 -50.40 -14.65
N ARG A 264 -39.71 -51.31 -14.12
CA ARG A 264 -40.07 -52.65 -13.62
C ARG A 264 -41.01 -52.61 -12.41
N SER A 265 -40.85 -51.64 -11.52
CA SER A 265 -41.68 -51.52 -10.31
C SER A 265 -43.12 -51.08 -10.63
N ASP A 266 -44.10 -51.81 -10.09
CA ASP A 266 -45.55 -51.45 -10.08
C ASP A 266 -45.87 -50.46 -8.95
N GLN A 267 -45.00 -49.47 -8.71
CA GLN A 267 -45.34 -48.41 -7.76
C GLN A 267 -46.56 -47.65 -8.30
N ASP A 268 -47.42 -47.25 -7.36
CA ASP A 268 -48.74 -46.65 -7.56
C ASP A 268 -48.64 -45.27 -8.26
N LEU A 269 -48.25 -45.27 -9.54
CA LEU A 269 -48.24 -44.11 -10.44
C LEU A 269 -49.67 -43.69 -10.83
N SER A 270 -50.68 -44.36 -10.29
CA SER A 270 -52.10 -44.01 -10.42
C SER A 270 -52.39 -42.55 -10.04
N GLY A 271 -51.59 -41.94 -9.16
CA GLY A 271 -51.75 -40.55 -8.72
C GLY A 271 -51.24 -39.45 -9.65
N SER A 272 -50.34 -39.71 -10.61
CA SER A 272 -49.71 -38.66 -11.45
C SER A 272 -50.19 -38.58 -12.89
N PHE A 273 -50.84 -39.64 -13.41
CA PHE A 273 -51.33 -39.68 -14.80
C PHE A 273 -52.70 -39.01 -15.00
N GLY A 274 -53.37 -38.61 -13.92
CA GLY A 274 -54.74 -38.06 -13.95
C GLY A 274 -54.91 -36.64 -14.48
N LYS A 275 -53.86 -35.94 -14.94
CA LYS A 275 -53.98 -34.59 -15.52
C LYS A 275 -52.92 -34.32 -16.61
N LEU A 276 -53.04 -34.99 -17.76
CA LEU A 276 -52.30 -34.58 -18.96
C LEU A 276 -52.82 -33.19 -19.40
N PRO A 277 -51.94 -32.19 -19.66
CA PRO A 277 -52.36 -30.90 -20.21
C PRO A 277 -53.16 -31.08 -21.52
N ARG A 278 -54.07 -30.17 -21.82
CA ARG A 278 -55.01 -30.26 -22.97
C ARG A 278 -54.30 -30.49 -24.32
N GLU A 279 -53.11 -29.94 -24.48
CA GLU A 279 -52.26 -30.08 -25.68
C GLU A 279 -51.67 -31.48 -25.84
N VAL A 280 -51.24 -32.11 -24.73
CA VAL A 280 -50.72 -33.50 -24.72
C VAL A 280 -51.83 -34.50 -25.06
N ARG A 281 -53.07 -34.21 -24.65
CA ARG A 281 -54.26 -35.03 -24.96
C ARG A 281 -54.60 -35.04 -26.46
N ALA A 282 -54.50 -33.88 -27.12
CA ALA A 282 -54.71 -33.79 -28.56
C ALA A 282 -53.68 -34.60 -29.36
N LYS A 283 -52.41 -34.61 -28.91
CA LYS A 283 -51.34 -35.42 -29.52
C LYS A 283 -51.45 -36.92 -29.25
N ALA A 284 -52.11 -37.36 -28.17
CA ALA A 284 -52.28 -38.79 -27.87
C ALA A 284 -53.03 -39.54 -28.99
N ARG A 285 -54.10 -38.95 -29.54
CA ARG A 285 -54.92 -39.52 -30.63
C ARG A 285 -54.41 -39.23 -32.05
N GLU A 286 -53.33 -38.45 -32.19
CA GLU A 286 -52.73 -38.17 -33.50
C GLU A 286 -52.21 -39.46 -34.15
N LYS A 287 -52.52 -39.68 -35.44
CA LYS A 287 -52.14 -40.89 -36.20
C LYS A 287 -50.70 -40.82 -36.70
N GLN A 288 -49.77 -40.53 -35.79
CA GLN A 288 -48.32 -40.55 -36.02
C GLN A 288 -47.72 -41.75 -35.28
N LEU A 289 -46.97 -42.59 -35.99
CA LEU A 289 -46.51 -43.88 -35.45
C LEU A 289 -45.45 -43.73 -34.34
N LEU A 290 -44.49 -42.82 -34.54
CA LEU A 290 -43.38 -42.59 -33.62
C LEU A 290 -43.51 -41.26 -32.88
N VAL A 291 -43.22 -41.28 -31.59
CA VAL A 291 -43.06 -40.10 -30.74
C VAL A 291 -41.63 -40.09 -30.20
N LEU A 292 -40.81 -39.17 -30.73
CA LEU A 292 -39.41 -38.99 -30.32
C LEU A 292 -39.27 -37.67 -29.57
N THR A 293 -38.97 -37.72 -28.27
CA THR A 293 -38.83 -36.51 -27.45
C THR A 293 -37.91 -36.75 -26.25
N LYS A 294 -37.69 -35.74 -25.41
CA LYS A 294 -37.04 -35.90 -24.11
C LYS A 294 -38.08 -36.14 -23.01
N ALA A 295 -37.80 -37.04 -22.09
CA ALA A 295 -38.57 -37.19 -20.86
C ALA A 295 -38.32 -36.00 -19.91
N ASN A 296 -39.18 -35.89 -18.88
CA ASN A 296 -39.02 -34.89 -17.81
C ASN A 296 -38.11 -35.37 -16.68
N SER A 297 -37.73 -36.65 -16.67
CA SER A 297 -36.84 -37.25 -15.69
C SER A 297 -35.42 -37.39 -16.25
N LYS A 298 -34.44 -37.12 -15.40
CA LYS A 298 -33.03 -37.42 -15.68
C LYS A 298 -32.77 -38.93 -15.54
N ALA A 299 -31.77 -39.41 -16.26
CA ALA A 299 -31.29 -40.78 -16.10
C ALA A 299 -30.58 -40.92 -14.75
N THR A 300 -30.97 -41.94 -13.99
CA THR A 300 -30.25 -42.39 -12.79
C THR A 300 -29.10 -43.34 -13.13
N VAL A 301 -29.00 -43.75 -14.41
CA VAL A 301 -28.00 -44.71 -14.92
C VAL A 301 -27.12 -44.05 -15.98
N HIS A 302 -25.83 -44.33 -15.92
CA HIS A 302 -24.76 -44.00 -16.88
C HIS A 302 -24.32 -42.52 -16.93
N ARG A 303 -25.20 -41.54 -17.16
CA ARG A 303 -24.78 -40.12 -17.24
C ARG A 303 -25.92 -39.13 -16.99
N PRO A 304 -25.63 -37.89 -16.50
CA PRO A 304 -26.66 -36.93 -16.09
C PRO A 304 -27.27 -36.26 -17.33
N ALA A 305 -28.15 -36.99 -17.99
CA ALA A 305 -28.87 -36.54 -19.16
C ALA A 305 -30.36 -36.86 -18.99
N TYR A 306 -31.22 -36.02 -19.56
CA TYR A 306 -32.64 -36.37 -19.66
C TYR A 306 -32.81 -37.61 -20.52
N LEU A 307 -33.65 -38.52 -20.04
CA LEU A 307 -33.96 -39.74 -20.77
C LEU A 307 -34.57 -39.40 -22.12
N ASP A 308 -34.07 -40.04 -23.16
CA ASP A 308 -34.68 -40.06 -24.47
C ASP A 308 -35.94 -40.92 -24.41
N TYR A 309 -37.03 -40.36 -24.91
CA TYR A 309 -38.34 -40.96 -24.96
C TYR A 309 -38.62 -41.42 -26.39
N VAL A 310 -38.78 -42.72 -26.57
CA VAL A 310 -39.18 -43.33 -27.84
C VAL A 310 -40.51 -44.05 -27.62
N GLY A 311 -41.59 -43.41 -28.03
CA GLY A 311 -42.94 -43.97 -28.01
C GLY A 311 -43.31 -44.55 -29.37
N VAL A 312 -43.81 -45.78 -29.38
CA VAL A 312 -44.41 -46.42 -30.57
C VAL A 312 -45.90 -46.61 -30.30
N LYS A 313 -46.75 -45.91 -31.05
CA LYS A 313 -48.21 -46.01 -30.86
C LYS A 313 -48.74 -47.35 -31.34
N SER A 314 -49.71 -47.91 -30.61
CA SER A 314 -50.45 -49.10 -31.02
C SER A 314 -51.82 -48.71 -31.57
N PHE A 315 -52.27 -49.47 -32.58
CA PHE A 315 -53.49 -49.19 -33.33
C PHE A 315 -54.44 -50.39 -33.33
N ASP A 316 -55.74 -50.14 -33.40
CA ASP A 316 -56.74 -51.18 -33.64
C ASP A 316 -56.92 -51.51 -35.13
N GLU A 317 -57.80 -52.46 -35.44
CA GLU A 317 -58.13 -52.86 -36.82
C GLU A 317 -58.73 -51.73 -37.68
N ALA A 318 -59.32 -50.70 -37.04
CA ALA A 318 -59.85 -49.51 -37.70
C ALA A 318 -58.78 -48.44 -37.96
N GLY A 319 -57.56 -48.64 -37.46
CA GLY A 319 -56.45 -47.71 -37.58
C GLY A 319 -56.54 -46.53 -36.61
N GLU A 320 -57.27 -46.66 -35.50
CA GLU A 320 -57.32 -45.70 -34.40
C GLU A 320 -56.29 -46.05 -33.31
N VAL A 321 -55.75 -45.03 -32.63
CA VAL A 321 -54.75 -45.22 -31.57
C VAL A 321 -55.40 -45.80 -30.32
N VAL A 322 -54.91 -46.95 -29.84
CA VAL A 322 -55.41 -47.65 -28.64
C VAL A 322 -54.40 -47.73 -27.50
N GLY A 323 -53.16 -47.28 -27.71
CA GLY A 323 -52.13 -47.29 -26.68
C GLY A 323 -50.76 -46.89 -27.19
N GLU A 324 -49.76 -47.11 -26.35
CA GLU A 324 -48.37 -46.74 -26.60
C GLU A 324 -47.41 -47.73 -25.94
N ARG A 325 -46.36 -48.11 -26.67
CA ARG A 325 -45.22 -48.89 -26.18
C ARG A 325 -44.04 -47.94 -26.01
N ARG A 326 -43.60 -47.75 -24.77
CA ARG A 326 -42.65 -46.70 -24.39
C ARG A 326 -41.29 -47.29 -24.06
N PHE A 327 -40.25 -46.77 -24.70
CA PHE A 327 -38.86 -46.95 -24.30
C PHE A 327 -38.30 -45.67 -23.70
N LEU A 328 -37.56 -45.82 -22.61
CA LEU A 328 -36.72 -44.79 -22.00
C LEU A 328 -35.26 -45.23 -22.06
N GLY A 329 -34.37 -44.32 -22.41
CA GLY A 329 -32.95 -44.62 -22.49
C GLY A 329 -32.12 -43.42 -22.86
N LEU A 330 -30.92 -43.67 -23.39
CA LEU A 330 -29.99 -42.62 -23.81
C LEU A 330 -29.38 -43.01 -25.16
N PHE A 331 -29.32 -42.07 -26.11
CA PHE A 331 -28.50 -42.27 -27.31
C PHE A 331 -27.03 -42.49 -26.94
N THR A 332 -26.37 -43.46 -27.59
CA THR A 332 -24.96 -43.79 -27.34
C THR A 332 -24.03 -42.78 -28.03
N SER A 333 -22.75 -42.80 -27.70
CA SER A 333 -21.75 -41.94 -28.37
C SER A 333 -21.71 -42.15 -29.89
N ALA A 334 -21.92 -43.39 -30.35
CA ALA A 334 -22.01 -43.76 -31.76
C ALA A 334 -23.08 -42.93 -32.49
N ALA A 335 -24.28 -42.82 -31.90
CA ALA A 335 -25.39 -42.03 -32.44
C ALA A 335 -25.06 -40.52 -32.59
N TYR A 336 -24.21 -39.96 -31.72
CA TYR A 336 -23.80 -38.55 -31.81
C TYR A 336 -22.71 -38.32 -32.87
N THR A 337 -21.87 -39.33 -33.13
CA THR A 337 -20.75 -39.23 -34.09
C THR A 337 -21.09 -39.66 -35.51
N GLU A 338 -22.17 -40.42 -35.69
CA GLU A 338 -22.62 -40.85 -37.01
C GLU A 338 -23.13 -39.66 -37.86
N SER A 339 -22.94 -39.75 -39.17
CA SER A 339 -23.45 -38.75 -40.12
C SER A 339 -24.97 -38.74 -40.09
N VAL A 340 -25.56 -37.54 -40.04
CA VAL A 340 -27.02 -37.35 -40.05
C VAL A 340 -27.71 -37.93 -41.29
N LEU A 341 -26.94 -38.21 -42.36
CA LEU A 341 -27.40 -38.86 -43.59
C LEU A 341 -27.60 -40.37 -43.46
N ARG A 342 -27.13 -41.00 -42.37
CA ARG A 342 -27.26 -42.45 -42.13
C ARG A 342 -28.28 -42.80 -41.05
N ILE A 343 -28.56 -41.86 -40.16
CA ILE A 343 -29.48 -42.05 -39.05
C ILE A 343 -30.93 -42.09 -39.60
N PRO A 344 -31.69 -43.18 -39.37
CA PRO A 344 -33.10 -43.26 -39.77
C PRO A 344 -33.91 -42.09 -39.20
N VAL A 345 -34.97 -41.69 -39.89
CA VAL A 345 -35.78 -40.48 -39.65
C VAL A 345 -35.02 -39.17 -39.94
N LEU A 346 -33.78 -39.01 -39.46
CA LEU A 346 -32.98 -37.80 -39.68
C LEU A 346 -32.50 -37.67 -41.12
N ARG A 347 -32.06 -38.75 -41.75
CA ARG A 347 -31.55 -38.72 -43.13
C ARG A 347 -32.56 -38.12 -44.10
N ARG A 348 -33.84 -38.49 -43.96
CA ARG A 348 -34.94 -37.98 -44.78
C ARG A 348 -35.22 -36.51 -44.47
N LYS A 349 -35.28 -36.14 -43.19
CA LYS A 349 -35.45 -34.75 -42.75
C LYS A 349 -34.35 -33.84 -43.31
N VAL A 350 -33.09 -34.30 -43.25
CA VAL A 350 -31.93 -33.57 -43.78
C VAL A 350 -31.98 -33.49 -45.31
N SER A 351 -32.31 -34.58 -46.01
CA SER A 351 -32.49 -34.55 -47.47
C SER A 351 -33.56 -33.55 -47.89
N GLU A 352 -34.69 -33.51 -47.18
CA GLU A 352 -35.78 -32.58 -47.45
C GLU A 352 -35.37 -31.12 -47.23
N VAL A 353 -34.64 -30.82 -46.14
CA VAL A 353 -34.08 -29.47 -45.90
C VAL A 353 -33.11 -29.06 -47.00
N ILE A 354 -32.23 -29.95 -47.45
CA ILE A 354 -31.26 -29.66 -48.52
C ILE A 354 -31.99 -29.43 -49.85
N GLU A 355 -33.01 -30.21 -50.17
CA GLU A 355 -33.83 -30.05 -51.39
C GLU A 355 -34.60 -28.72 -51.38
N GLN A 356 -35.26 -28.38 -50.26
CA GLN A 356 -36.01 -27.14 -50.12
C GLN A 356 -35.11 -25.89 -50.10
N ALA A 357 -33.86 -26.00 -49.61
CA ALA A 357 -32.89 -24.90 -49.63
C ALA A 357 -32.46 -24.51 -51.06
N GLY A 358 -32.62 -25.41 -52.05
CA GLY A 358 -32.33 -25.14 -53.45
C GLY A 358 -30.85 -24.94 -53.80
N PHE A 359 -29.91 -25.25 -52.88
CA PHE A 359 -28.47 -25.17 -53.16
C PHE A 359 -27.99 -26.37 -53.98
N ALA A 360 -27.03 -26.13 -54.87
CA ALA A 360 -26.34 -27.22 -55.55
C ALA A 360 -25.53 -28.04 -54.52
N PRO A 361 -25.67 -29.39 -54.46
CA PRO A 361 -25.01 -30.23 -53.45
C PRO A 361 -23.48 -30.12 -53.38
N SER A 362 -22.84 -29.78 -54.51
CA SER A 362 -21.39 -29.59 -54.61
C SER A 362 -20.93 -28.13 -54.43
N GLY A 363 -21.86 -27.18 -54.34
CA GLY A 363 -21.57 -25.75 -54.17
C GLY A 363 -21.14 -25.39 -52.74
N HIS A 364 -20.54 -24.21 -52.56
CA HIS A 364 -20.05 -23.73 -51.27
C HIS A 364 -21.17 -23.69 -50.21
N SER A 365 -22.28 -22.99 -50.49
CA SER A 365 -23.43 -22.90 -49.58
C SER A 365 -24.10 -24.25 -49.31
N GLY A 366 -24.06 -25.18 -50.27
CA GLY A 366 -24.58 -26.54 -50.08
C GLY A 366 -23.74 -27.35 -49.09
N LYS A 367 -22.41 -27.24 -49.17
CA LYS A 367 -21.48 -27.85 -48.22
C LYS A 367 -21.58 -27.23 -46.83
N ASP A 368 -21.69 -25.90 -46.75
CA ASP A 368 -21.83 -25.19 -45.48
C ASP A 368 -23.15 -25.53 -44.79
N LEU A 369 -24.26 -25.63 -45.55
CA LEU A 369 -25.55 -26.07 -45.02
C LEU A 369 -25.47 -27.51 -44.46
N LEU A 370 -24.86 -28.44 -45.21
CA LEU A 370 -24.66 -29.80 -44.72
C LEU A 370 -23.79 -29.83 -43.46
N GLN A 371 -22.72 -29.02 -43.40
CA GLN A 371 -21.88 -28.91 -42.21
C GLN A 371 -22.63 -28.35 -40.99
N VAL A 372 -23.52 -27.37 -41.19
CA VAL A 372 -24.40 -26.86 -40.13
C VAL A 372 -25.34 -27.96 -39.64
N LEU A 373 -25.96 -28.73 -40.53
CA LEU A 373 -26.84 -29.85 -40.18
C LEU A 373 -26.07 -30.98 -39.46
N GLU A 374 -24.87 -31.33 -39.93
CA GLU A 374 -23.98 -32.32 -39.29
C GLU A 374 -23.51 -31.89 -37.90
N THR A 375 -23.51 -30.60 -37.56
CA THR A 375 -23.07 -30.09 -36.25
C THR A 375 -24.23 -29.62 -35.37
N TYR A 376 -25.46 -29.57 -35.90
CA TYR A 376 -26.68 -29.29 -35.16
C TYR A 376 -26.87 -30.29 -33.99
N PRO A 377 -27.44 -29.91 -32.83
CA PRO A 377 -27.62 -30.86 -31.73
C PRO A 377 -28.54 -32.00 -32.21
N ARG A 378 -28.12 -33.26 -32.03
CA ARG A 378 -28.86 -34.43 -32.52
C ARG A 378 -30.24 -34.51 -31.88
N ASP A 379 -30.27 -34.29 -30.57
CA ASP A 379 -31.48 -34.23 -29.75
C ASP A 379 -32.50 -33.19 -30.27
N GLU A 380 -32.01 -32.10 -30.86
CA GLU A 380 -32.87 -31.08 -31.48
C GLU A 380 -33.27 -31.47 -32.90
N LEU A 381 -32.36 -32.05 -33.70
CA LEU A 381 -32.67 -32.54 -35.05
C LEU A 381 -33.81 -33.57 -35.07
N PHE A 382 -33.89 -34.44 -34.07
CA PHE A 382 -34.99 -35.41 -33.96
C PHE A 382 -36.35 -34.72 -33.79
N GLN A 383 -36.39 -33.58 -33.09
CA GLN A 383 -37.63 -32.94 -32.64
C GLN A 383 -38.08 -31.77 -33.52
N ILE A 384 -37.15 -30.98 -34.06
CA ILE A 384 -37.48 -29.79 -34.86
C ILE A 384 -38.11 -30.21 -36.22
N PRO A 385 -39.25 -29.63 -36.62
CA PRO A 385 -39.85 -29.90 -37.93
C PRO A 385 -39.05 -29.22 -39.05
N VAL A 386 -39.24 -29.69 -40.30
CA VAL A 386 -38.50 -29.18 -41.47
C VAL A 386 -38.75 -27.68 -41.66
N GLU A 387 -40.00 -27.22 -41.51
CA GLU A 387 -40.38 -25.81 -41.63
C GLU A 387 -39.66 -24.85 -40.66
N GLU A 388 -39.28 -25.31 -39.46
CA GLU A 388 -38.53 -24.51 -38.48
C GLU A 388 -37.01 -24.68 -38.62
N LEU A 389 -36.56 -25.86 -39.04
CA LEU A 389 -35.14 -26.17 -39.20
C LEU A 389 -34.51 -25.42 -40.36
N LEU A 390 -35.18 -25.37 -41.51
CA LEU A 390 -34.67 -24.71 -42.72
C LEU A 390 -34.30 -23.23 -42.50
N PRO A 391 -35.18 -22.34 -41.99
CA PRO A 391 -34.84 -20.93 -41.78
C PRO A 391 -33.72 -20.76 -40.74
N THR A 392 -33.70 -21.59 -39.69
CA THR A 392 -32.66 -21.58 -38.67
C THR A 392 -31.30 -21.98 -39.26
N ALA A 393 -31.24 -23.06 -40.04
CA ALA A 393 -30.01 -23.53 -40.67
C ALA A 393 -29.44 -22.51 -41.66
N LEU A 394 -30.29 -21.89 -42.49
CA LEU A 394 -29.88 -20.83 -43.42
C LEU A 394 -29.36 -19.59 -42.69
N ALA A 395 -30.00 -19.17 -41.59
CA ALA A 395 -29.55 -18.05 -40.80
C ALA A 395 -28.17 -18.30 -40.18
N VAL A 396 -27.89 -19.53 -39.73
CA VAL A 396 -26.58 -19.93 -39.21
C VAL A 396 -25.50 -19.91 -40.31
N VAL A 397 -25.81 -20.36 -41.54
CA VAL A 397 -24.88 -20.26 -42.67
C VAL A 397 -24.50 -18.81 -42.95
N HIS A 398 -25.47 -17.88 -43.01
CA HIS A 398 -25.19 -16.45 -43.20
C HIS A 398 -24.45 -15.80 -42.02
N LEU A 399 -24.58 -16.34 -40.81
CA LEU A 399 -23.94 -15.82 -39.61
C LEU A 399 -22.42 -16.06 -39.61
N GLN A 400 -21.95 -17.12 -40.26
CA GLN A 400 -20.52 -17.40 -40.38
C GLN A 400 -19.74 -16.27 -41.07
N GLU A 401 -20.41 -15.50 -41.96
CA GLU A 401 -19.82 -14.34 -42.64
C GLU A 401 -19.87 -13.05 -41.81
N ARG A 402 -20.82 -12.94 -40.87
CA ARG A 402 -21.12 -11.72 -40.11
C ARG A 402 -21.00 -12.00 -38.62
N ARG A 403 -19.81 -11.83 -38.04
CA ARG A 403 -19.43 -12.11 -36.64
C ARG A 403 -20.29 -11.40 -35.57
N HIS A 404 -21.56 -11.73 -35.47
CA HIS A 404 -22.53 -11.16 -34.54
C HIS A 404 -23.16 -12.26 -33.69
N LEU A 405 -23.67 -11.87 -32.52
CA LEU A 405 -24.46 -12.78 -31.70
C LEU A 405 -25.85 -12.94 -32.33
N ARG A 406 -26.34 -14.19 -32.43
CA ARG A 406 -27.73 -14.49 -32.79
C ARG A 406 -28.29 -15.58 -31.89
N MET A 407 -29.59 -15.48 -31.63
CA MET A 407 -30.33 -16.45 -30.83
C MET A 407 -31.49 -17.05 -31.64
N PHE A 408 -31.69 -18.36 -31.49
CA PHE A 408 -32.82 -19.10 -32.05
C PHE A 408 -33.53 -19.83 -30.92
N ILE A 409 -34.86 -19.76 -30.87
CA ILE A 409 -35.68 -20.40 -29.83
C ILE A 409 -36.63 -21.39 -30.49
N ARG A 410 -36.68 -22.61 -29.97
CA ARG A 410 -37.69 -23.62 -30.27
C ARG A 410 -38.52 -23.91 -29.01
N ARG A 411 -39.84 -23.95 -29.17
CA ARG A 411 -40.78 -24.33 -28.13
C ARG A 411 -40.99 -25.85 -28.17
N ASP A 412 -40.97 -26.52 -27.01
CA ASP A 412 -41.36 -27.93 -26.94
C ASP A 412 -42.87 -28.06 -27.21
N ASP A 413 -43.24 -29.04 -28.02
CA ASP A 413 -44.61 -29.34 -28.44
C ASP A 413 -45.59 -29.63 -27.29
N TYR A 414 -45.07 -29.99 -26.13
CA TYR A 414 -45.83 -30.32 -24.93
C TYR A 414 -45.71 -29.23 -23.84
N GLY A 415 -45.10 -28.09 -24.16
CA GLY A 415 -44.97 -26.95 -23.25
C GLY A 415 -43.96 -27.13 -22.12
N ARG A 416 -43.12 -28.17 -22.14
CA ARG A 416 -42.30 -28.57 -20.99
C ARG A 416 -41.00 -27.79 -20.87
N TYR A 417 -40.46 -27.30 -22.00
CA TYR A 417 -39.19 -26.59 -22.04
C TYR A 417 -39.02 -25.71 -23.27
N LEU A 418 -38.03 -24.82 -23.21
CA LEU A 418 -37.53 -24.01 -24.32
C LEU A 418 -36.12 -24.46 -24.68
N SER A 419 -35.88 -24.70 -25.97
CA SER A 419 -34.54 -24.94 -26.51
C SER A 419 -34.03 -23.67 -27.17
N ILE A 420 -32.89 -23.16 -26.70
CA ILE A 420 -32.32 -21.90 -27.15
C ILE A 420 -30.90 -22.12 -27.67
N LEU A 421 -30.67 -21.82 -28.94
CA LEU A 421 -29.33 -21.83 -29.55
C LEU A 421 -28.80 -20.40 -29.65
N VAL A 422 -27.69 -20.12 -28.97
CA VAL A 422 -26.97 -18.84 -29.03
C VAL A 422 -25.65 -19.05 -29.76
N TYR A 423 -25.48 -18.36 -30.89
CA TYR A 423 -24.22 -18.29 -31.63
C TYR A 423 -23.53 -16.98 -31.29
N LEU A 424 -22.24 -17.02 -30.96
CA LEU A 424 -21.43 -15.84 -30.67
C LEU A 424 -20.00 -15.99 -31.22
N PRO A 425 -19.28 -14.90 -31.51
CA PRO A 425 -17.88 -14.98 -31.91
C PRO A 425 -17.03 -15.76 -30.90
N ARG A 426 -16.18 -16.67 -31.39
CA ARG A 426 -15.40 -17.58 -30.54
C ARG A 426 -14.55 -16.86 -29.50
N ASP A 427 -13.99 -15.71 -29.85
CA ASP A 427 -13.16 -14.85 -28.99
C ASP A 427 -13.93 -14.16 -27.85
N ARG A 428 -15.27 -14.16 -27.91
CA ARG A 428 -16.14 -13.62 -26.85
C ARG A 428 -16.66 -14.67 -25.88
N TYR A 429 -16.41 -15.96 -26.14
CA TYR A 429 -16.86 -17.03 -25.25
C TYR A 429 -15.88 -17.22 -24.08
N ASN A 430 -16.39 -17.04 -22.87
CA ASN A 430 -15.76 -17.47 -21.62
C ASN A 430 -16.86 -17.85 -20.61
N THR A 431 -16.45 -18.42 -19.46
CA THR A 431 -17.37 -18.89 -18.42
C THR A 431 -18.27 -17.77 -17.87
N ASP A 432 -17.73 -16.57 -17.65
CA ASP A 432 -18.48 -15.41 -17.14
C ASP A 432 -19.57 -14.96 -18.11
N VAL A 433 -19.25 -14.89 -19.40
CA VAL A 433 -20.20 -14.53 -20.46
C VAL A 433 -21.31 -15.57 -20.55
N ARG A 434 -20.97 -16.86 -20.48
CA ARG A 434 -21.96 -17.96 -20.41
C ARG A 434 -22.90 -17.78 -19.23
N GLU A 435 -22.39 -17.51 -18.02
CA GLU A 435 -23.21 -17.35 -16.81
C GLU A 435 -24.09 -16.09 -16.82
N ARG A 436 -23.62 -15.00 -17.42
CA ARG A 436 -24.44 -13.80 -17.65
C ARG A 436 -25.57 -14.09 -18.63
N ILE A 437 -25.27 -14.76 -19.75
CA ILE A 437 -26.28 -15.20 -20.72
C ILE A 437 -27.29 -16.12 -20.04
N GLN A 438 -26.84 -17.12 -19.27
CA GLN A 438 -27.70 -18.04 -18.53
C GLN A 438 -28.65 -17.32 -17.57
N ARG A 439 -28.14 -16.36 -16.78
CA ARG A 439 -28.99 -15.55 -15.87
C ARG A 439 -30.00 -14.70 -16.62
N LEU A 440 -29.62 -14.07 -17.72
CA LEU A 440 -30.53 -13.28 -18.55
C LEU A 440 -31.63 -14.15 -19.17
N LEU A 441 -31.27 -15.33 -19.69
CA LEU A 441 -32.23 -16.27 -20.27
C LEU A 441 -33.20 -16.82 -19.20
N LEU A 442 -32.70 -17.20 -18.03
CA LEU A 442 -33.53 -17.71 -16.93
C LEU A 442 -34.50 -16.64 -16.41
N ALA A 443 -34.02 -15.39 -16.25
CA ALA A 443 -34.85 -14.26 -15.85
C ALA A 443 -35.90 -13.88 -16.89
N ALA A 444 -35.57 -13.94 -18.19
CA ALA A 444 -36.49 -13.61 -19.27
C ALA A 444 -37.60 -14.67 -19.45
N THR A 445 -37.38 -15.90 -18.98
CA THR A 445 -38.31 -17.02 -19.15
C THR A 445 -39.07 -17.41 -17.88
N ASP A 446 -38.65 -16.92 -16.71
CA ASP A 446 -39.07 -17.43 -15.39
C ASP A 446 -38.97 -18.97 -15.31
N GLY A 447 -37.90 -19.51 -15.90
CA GLY A 447 -37.63 -20.95 -15.91
C GLY A 447 -37.28 -21.49 -14.53
N ASP A 448 -37.57 -22.78 -14.31
CA ASP A 448 -37.25 -23.50 -13.07
C ASP A 448 -35.77 -23.90 -13.03
N SER A 449 -35.27 -24.43 -14.15
CA SER A 449 -33.89 -24.84 -14.32
C SER A 449 -33.40 -24.61 -15.75
N ILE A 450 -32.09 -24.49 -15.92
CA ILE A 450 -31.44 -24.29 -17.23
C ILE A 450 -30.20 -25.17 -17.34
N ASP A 451 -30.21 -26.07 -18.32
CA ASP A 451 -29.05 -26.85 -18.72
C ASP A 451 -28.37 -26.20 -19.93
N PHE A 452 -27.07 -26.41 -20.10
CA PHE A 452 -26.35 -25.89 -21.25
C PHE A 452 -25.36 -26.90 -21.82
N THR A 453 -25.10 -26.78 -23.12
CA THR A 453 -24.01 -27.46 -23.81
C THR A 453 -23.27 -26.46 -24.68
N ALA A 454 -21.96 -26.33 -24.46
CA ALA A 454 -21.10 -25.48 -25.26
C ALA A 454 -20.35 -26.32 -26.32
N ARG A 455 -20.39 -25.88 -27.58
CA ARG A 455 -19.57 -26.44 -28.66
C ARG A 455 -18.67 -25.36 -29.20
N VAL A 456 -17.37 -25.51 -28.95
CA VAL A 456 -16.31 -24.65 -29.48
C VAL A 456 -15.43 -25.52 -30.38
N GLY A 457 -15.51 -25.29 -31.69
CA GLY A 457 -14.76 -26.06 -32.69
C GLY A 457 -13.86 -25.17 -33.55
N GLU A 458 -13.57 -25.62 -34.76
CA GLU A 458 -12.78 -24.86 -35.76
C GLU A 458 -13.56 -23.69 -36.39
N SER A 459 -14.89 -23.62 -36.15
CA SER A 459 -15.72 -22.50 -36.60
C SER A 459 -15.32 -21.18 -35.93
N VAL A 460 -15.57 -20.07 -36.63
CA VAL A 460 -15.40 -18.70 -36.11
C VAL A 460 -16.44 -18.33 -35.03
N LEU A 461 -17.48 -19.16 -34.89
CA LEU A 461 -18.54 -19.01 -33.88
C LEU A 461 -18.44 -20.13 -32.84
N ALA A 462 -18.60 -19.75 -31.57
CA ALA A 462 -18.98 -20.67 -30.51
C ALA A 462 -20.51 -20.82 -30.51
N ARG A 463 -21.00 -22.02 -30.22
CA ARG A 463 -22.43 -22.30 -30.08
C ARG A 463 -22.73 -22.74 -28.66
N LEU A 464 -23.65 -22.04 -28.01
CA LEU A 464 -24.25 -22.42 -26.75
C LEU A 464 -25.66 -22.93 -27.02
N HIS A 465 -25.96 -24.13 -26.53
CA HIS A 465 -27.29 -24.69 -26.55
C HIS A 465 -27.81 -24.71 -25.12
N PHE A 466 -28.84 -23.93 -24.83
CA PHE A 466 -29.51 -23.89 -23.54
C PHE A 466 -30.85 -24.62 -23.64
N VAL A 467 -31.17 -25.40 -22.61
CA VAL A 467 -32.48 -26.04 -22.45
C VAL A 467 -33.07 -25.54 -21.14
N ILE A 468 -34.10 -24.71 -21.22
CA ILE A 468 -34.75 -24.08 -20.07
C ILE A 468 -36.05 -24.83 -19.79
N ARG A 469 -36.18 -25.38 -18.58
CA ARG A 469 -37.37 -26.13 -18.15
C ARG A 469 -38.35 -25.18 -17.46
N MET A 470 -39.64 -25.37 -17.73
CA MET A 470 -40.71 -24.55 -17.14
C MET A 470 -41.24 -25.20 -15.86
N LYS A 471 -41.82 -24.39 -14.95
CA LYS A 471 -42.51 -24.91 -13.77
C LYS A 471 -43.76 -25.70 -14.20
N ARG A 472 -44.19 -26.68 -13.39
CA ARG A 472 -45.43 -27.44 -13.65
C ARG A 472 -46.61 -26.46 -13.74
N ASP A 473 -47.45 -26.63 -14.77
CA ASP A 473 -48.65 -25.83 -15.06
C ASP A 473 -48.40 -24.37 -15.53
N GLN A 474 -47.17 -24.01 -15.93
CA GLN A 474 -46.85 -22.71 -16.51
C GLN A 474 -46.96 -22.74 -18.05
N GLU A 475 -47.70 -21.80 -18.65
CA GLU A 475 -47.68 -21.59 -20.10
C GLU A 475 -46.33 -21.01 -20.56
N LEU A 476 -45.88 -21.39 -21.75
CA LEU A 476 -44.62 -20.88 -22.30
C LEU A 476 -44.71 -19.36 -22.51
N PRO A 477 -43.76 -18.56 -21.96
CA PRO A 477 -43.80 -17.11 -22.06
C PRO A 477 -43.64 -16.66 -23.51
N ASP A 478 -44.29 -15.54 -23.86
CA ASP A 478 -44.01 -14.86 -25.10
C ASP A 478 -42.74 -14.00 -24.95
N ILE A 479 -41.71 -14.32 -25.73
CA ILE A 479 -40.37 -13.75 -25.59
C ILE A 479 -40.12 -12.79 -26.75
N ASP A 480 -39.84 -11.52 -26.43
CA ASP A 480 -39.34 -10.55 -27.41
C ASP A 480 -37.87 -10.88 -27.76
N ILE A 481 -37.72 -11.70 -28.81
CA ILE A 481 -36.42 -12.19 -29.28
C ILE A 481 -35.46 -11.01 -29.61
N PRO A 482 -35.85 -9.98 -30.40
CA PRO A 482 -35.00 -8.81 -30.65
C PRO A 482 -34.53 -8.07 -29.38
N ALA A 483 -35.41 -7.86 -28.40
CA ALA A 483 -35.05 -7.16 -27.17
C ALA A 483 -34.06 -7.98 -26.32
N LEU A 484 -34.31 -9.28 -26.18
CA LEU A 484 -33.42 -10.18 -25.43
C LEU A 484 -32.07 -10.33 -26.13
N GLU A 485 -32.04 -10.46 -27.46
CA GLU A 485 -30.80 -10.50 -28.24
C GLU A 485 -29.94 -9.23 -28.00
N LYS A 486 -30.55 -8.04 -27.91
CA LYS A 486 -29.85 -6.79 -27.59
C LYS A 486 -29.23 -6.81 -26.19
N GLN A 487 -29.92 -7.37 -25.19
CA GLN A 487 -29.39 -7.52 -23.84
C GLN A 487 -28.21 -8.52 -23.81
N LEU A 488 -28.34 -9.64 -24.52
CA LEU A 488 -27.28 -10.63 -24.65
C LEU A 488 -26.03 -10.04 -25.34
N VAL A 489 -26.20 -9.24 -26.40
CA VAL A 489 -25.11 -8.50 -27.05
C VAL A 489 -24.38 -7.60 -26.04
N GLY A 490 -25.12 -6.88 -25.19
CA GLY A 490 -24.56 -6.06 -24.11
C GLY A 490 -23.74 -6.88 -23.10
N ALA A 491 -24.23 -8.06 -22.72
CA ALA A 491 -23.55 -8.96 -21.80
C ALA A 491 -22.24 -9.57 -22.36
N THR A 492 -22.06 -9.58 -23.68
CA THR A 492 -20.84 -10.09 -24.36
C THR A 492 -19.77 -9.02 -24.63
N ARG A 493 -19.97 -7.77 -24.16
CA ARG A 493 -19.00 -6.68 -24.37
C ARG A 493 -17.79 -6.82 -23.45
N SER A 494 -16.62 -6.48 -23.98
CA SER A 494 -15.38 -6.44 -23.18
C SER A 494 -15.20 -5.09 -22.50
N TRP A 495 -14.44 -5.05 -21.40
CA TRP A 495 -14.04 -3.80 -20.75
C TRP A 495 -13.34 -2.83 -21.72
N GLY A 496 -12.60 -3.36 -22.70
CA GLY A 496 -11.94 -2.57 -23.74
C GLY A 496 -12.91 -1.92 -24.73
N ASP A 497 -14.07 -2.53 -24.99
CA ASP A 497 -15.14 -1.93 -25.79
C ASP A 497 -15.85 -0.82 -25.00
N GLU A 498 -16.12 -1.05 -23.72
CA GLU A 498 -16.69 -0.04 -22.82
C GLU A 498 -15.77 1.18 -22.66
N LEU A 499 -14.46 0.99 -22.60
CA LEU A 499 -13.48 2.07 -22.58
C LEU A 499 -13.53 2.89 -23.88
N SER A 500 -13.67 2.21 -25.02
CA SER A 500 -13.78 2.87 -26.32
C SER A 500 -15.01 3.78 -26.39
N ASP A 501 -16.17 3.25 -26.00
CA ASP A 501 -17.43 3.99 -25.99
C ASP A 501 -17.36 5.17 -25.01
N ALA A 502 -16.86 4.94 -23.78
CA ALA A 502 -16.77 5.98 -22.76
C ALA A 502 -15.77 7.11 -23.13
N LEU A 503 -14.67 6.78 -23.82
CA LEU A 503 -13.74 7.78 -24.36
C LEU A 503 -14.42 8.58 -25.48
N ALA A 504 -15.10 7.92 -26.41
CA ALA A 504 -15.78 8.60 -27.52
C ALA A 504 -16.85 9.59 -27.01
N GLU A 505 -17.60 9.22 -25.96
CA GLU A 505 -18.60 10.08 -25.32
C GLU A 505 -17.97 11.35 -24.70
N GLN A 506 -16.78 11.25 -24.10
CA GLN A 506 -16.14 12.33 -23.34
C GLN A 506 -15.23 13.25 -24.17
N VAL A 507 -14.51 12.70 -25.16
CA VAL A 507 -13.48 13.44 -25.91
C VAL A 507 -13.69 13.40 -27.44
N GLY A 508 -14.80 12.84 -27.92
CA GLY A 508 -15.10 12.67 -29.35
C GLY A 508 -14.34 11.51 -30.00
N GLU A 509 -14.77 11.09 -31.20
CA GLU A 509 -14.22 9.90 -31.89
C GLU A 509 -12.71 10.02 -32.19
N GLU A 510 -12.25 11.20 -32.63
CA GLU A 510 -10.84 11.43 -32.96
C GLU A 510 -9.94 11.39 -31.71
N GLY A 511 -10.36 12.07 -30.63
CA GLY A 511 -9.66 12.06 -29.34
C GLY A 511 -9.62 10.66 -28.72
N ALA A 512 -10.74 9.93 -28.80
CA ALA A 512 -10.84 8.56 -28.32
C ALA A 512 -9.91 7.61 -29.09
N ALA A 513 -9.85 7.72 -30.41
CA ALA A 513 -8.94 6.90 -31.23
C ALA A 513 -7.46 7.12 -30.86
N LYS A 514 -7.05 8.36 -30.55
CA LYS A 514 -5.70 8.68 -30.08
C LYS A 514 -5.40 8.05 -28.72
N LEU A 515 -6.30 8.23 -27.74
CA LEU A 515 -6.12 7.68 -26.39
C LEU A 515 -6.19 6.15 -26.36
N LEU A 516 -7.05 5.54 -27.17
CA LEU A 516 -7.13 4.08 -27.30
C LEU A 516 -5.82 3.49 -27.84
N ARG A 517 -5.19 4.12 -28.84
CA ARG A 517 -3.87 3.65 -29.32
C ARG A 517 -2.81 3.67 -28.21
N ARG A 518 -2.90 4.65 -27.30
CA ARG A 518 -1.96 4.82 -26.19
C ARG A 518 -2.21 3.88 -25.02
N TYR A 519 -3.49 3.63 -24.65
CA TYR A 519 -3.86 2.99 -23.38
C TYR A 519 -4.60 1.65 -23.49
N ARG A 520 -5.13 1.26 -24.67
CA ARG A 520 -6.06 0.10 -24.79
C ARG A 520 -5.48 -1.21 -24.25
N GLN A 521 -4.17 -1.44 -24.44
CA GLN A 521 -3.46 -2.61 -23.93
C GLN A 521 -2.65 -2.32 -22.65
N GLY A 522 -2.76 -1.11 -22.12
CA GLY A 522 -1.96 -0.62 -21.00
C GLY A 522 -2.48 -0.98 -19.62
N PHE A 523 -3.80 -1.22 -19.49
CA PHE A 523 -4.43 -1.52 -18.20
C PHE A 523 -4.27 -3.01 -17.83
N PRO A 524 -3.82 -3.32 -16.59
CA PRO A 524 -3.70 -4.69 -16.10
C PRO A 524 -5.07 -5.27 -15.74
N GLU A 525 -5.20 -6.60 -15.72
CA GLU A 525 -6.47 -7.27 -15.42
C GLU A 525 -7.01 -6.94 -14.03
N GLY A 526 -6.14 -6.77 -13.02
CA GLY A 526 -6.55 -6.33 -11.68
C GLY A 526 -7.26 -4.96 -11.70
N TYR A 527 -6.77 -4.01 -12.49
CA TYR A 527 -7.43 -2.71 -12.64
C TYR A 527 -8.81 -2.84 -13.29
N LYS A 528 -8.93 -3.68 -14.34
CA LYS A 528 -10.19 -3.92 -15.06
C LYS A 528 -11.23 -4.60 -14.18
N ALA A 529 -10.80 -5.44 -13.24
CA ALA A 529 -11.67 -6.07 -12.25
C ALA A 529 -12.15 -5.08 -11.17
N ASP A 530 -11.29 -4.16 -10.74
CA ASP A 530 -11.60 -3.20 -9.67
C ASP A 530 -12.39 -1.96 -10.14
N PHE A 531 -12.21 -1.52 -11.39
CA PHE A 531 -12.79 -0.27 -11.88
C PHE A 531 -13.57 -0.41 -13.18
N PRO A 532 -14.75 0.23 -13.29
CA PRO A 532 -15.47 0.32 -14.55
C PRO A 532 -14.72 1.23 -15.54
N ALA A 533 -14.94 1.00 -16.83
CA ALA A 533 -14.27 1.74 -17.89
C ALA A 533 -14.47 3.27 -17.82
N ARG A 534 -15.62 3.74 -17.30
CA ARG A 534 -15.88 5.17 -17.05
C ARG A 534 -14.89 5.79 -16.05
N THR A 535 -14.49 5.06 -15.01
CA THR A 535 -13.46 5.51 -14.05
C THR A 535 -12.09 5.57 -14.73
N ALA A 536 -11.80 4.61 -15.60
CA ALA A 536 -10.57 4.60 -16.38
C ALA A 536 -10.41 5.82 -17.28
N VAL A 537 -11.49 6.32 -17.88
CA VAL A 537 -11.47 7.59 -18.64
C VAL A 537 -11.00 8.76 -17.76
N ALA A 538 -11.53 8.86 -16.54
CA ALA A 538 -11.15 9.92 -15.62
C ALA A 538 -9.69 9.80 -15.14
N ASP A 539 -9.18 8.57 -15.02
CA ASP A 539 -7.78 8.29 -14.68
C ASP A 539 -6.84 8.60 -15.85
N VAL A 540 -7.21 8.24 -17.10
CA VAL A 540 -6.46 8.59 -18.32
C VAL A 540 -6.33 10.10 -18.44
N ARG A 541 -7.41 10.87 -18.23
CA ARG A 541 -7.34 12.34 -18.30
C ARG A 541 -6.31 12.92 -17.34
N ARG A 542 -6.30 12.46 -16.09
CA ARG A 542 -5.31 12.90 -15.10
C ARG A 542 -3.89 12.51 -15.49
N LEU A 543 -3.69 11.31 -16.03
CA LEU A 543 -2.37 10.88 -16.51
C LEU A 543 -1.86 11.69 -17.70
N GLU A 544 -2.75 12.18 -18.57
CA GLU A 544 -2.38 13.04 -19.71
C GLU A 544 -2.08 14.49 -19.30
N GLU A 545 -2.58 14.95 -18.15
CA GLU A 545 -2.27 16.27 -17.59
C GLU A 545 -0.89 16.31 -16.90
N LEU A 546 -0.28 15.14 -16.64
CA LEU A 546 1.00 15.06 -15.95
C LEU A 546 2.20 15.23 -16.90
N PRO A 547 3.30 15.86 -16.43
CA PRO A 547 4.59 15.82 -17.11
C PRO A 547 5.03 14.39 -17.44
N ALA A 548 5.79 14.22 -18.52
CA ALA A 548 6.24 12.90 -18.97
C ALA A 548 7.12 12.20 -17.91
N GLU A 549 7.97 12.96 -17.22
CA GLU A 549 8.83 12.47 -16.15
C GLU A 549 8.45 13.09 -14.80
N ASN A 550 8.42 12.24 -13.76
CA ASN A 550 8.22 12.63 -12.36
C ASN A 550 6.94 13.45 -12.09
N GLY A 551 5.94 13.35 -12.97
CA GLY A 551 4.64 13.97 -12.78
C GLY A 551 3.90 13.33 -11.60
N LEU A 552 3.28 14.16 -10.77
CA LEU A 552 2.49 13.73 -9.62
C LEU A 552 1.08 14.33 -9.73
N GLY A 553 0.08 13.47 -9.81
CA GLY A 553 -1.34 13.84 -9.75
C GLY A 553 -2.00 13.18 -8.57
N MET A 554 -3.10 13.73 -8.09
CA MET A 554 -3.82 13.20 -6.93
C MET A 554 -5.33 13.25 -7.15
N ASN A 555 -6.08 12.38 -6.48
CA ASN A 555 -7.54 12.48 -6.41
C ASN A 555 -8.08 11.81 -5.14
N LEU A 556 -8.65 12.61 -4.24
CA LEU A 556 -9.47 12.10 -3.14
C LEU A 556 -10.92 11.96 -3.59
N TYR A 557 -11.54 10.81 -3.33
CA TYR A 557 -12.94 10.54 -3.66
C TYR A 557 -13.60 9.62 -2.63
N GLN A 558 -14.93 9.57 -2.61
CA GLN A 558 -15.68 8.61 -1.80
C GLN A 558 -16.04 7.40 -2.67
N PRO A 559 -15.77 6.16 -2.21
CA PRO A 559 -16.18 4.96 -2.94
C PRO A 559 -17.71 4.80 -2.91
N VAL A 560 -18.28 4.26 -4.00
CA VAL A 560 -19.72 4.00 -4.10
C VAL A 560 -20.14 2.96 -3.06
N GLY A 561 -21.13 3.28 -2.23
CA GLY A 561 -21.61 2.40 -1.16
C GLY A 561 -20.73 2.37 0.10
N GLY A 562 -19.64 3.14 0.16
CA GLY A 562 -18.80 3.26 1.36
C GLY A 562 -19.42 4.17 2.43
N LEU A 563 -18.97 4.01 3.68
CA LEU A 563 -19.41 4.86 4.79
C LEU A 563 -19.00 6.32 4.56
N ALA A 564 -19.69 7.26 5.23
CA ALA A 564 -19.37 8.69 5.13
C ALA A 564 -17.93 9.02 5.57
N THR A 565 -17.31 8.16 6.38
CA THR A 565 -15.93 8.25 6.88
C THR A 565 -14.89 7.61 5.96
N ASP A 566 -15.32 6.84 4.96
CA ASP A 566 -14.41 6.15 4.04
C ASP A 566 -14.11 7.06 2.84
N ARG A 567 -12.83 7.20 2.50
CA ARG A 567 -12.39 7.80 1.25
C ARG A 567 -11.38 6.89 0.58
N ARG A 568 -11.17 7.13 -0.69
CA ARG A 568 -10.05 6.56 -1.44
C ARG A 568 -9.21 7.68 -2.02
N PHE A 569 -7.90 7.50 -1.98
CA PHE A 569 -6.93 8.49 -2.40
C PHE A 569 -6.04 7.91 -3.49
N LYS A 570 -6.26 8.37 -4.72
CA LYS A 570 -5.42 8.01 -5.86
C LYS A 570 -4.22 8.92 -5.96
N ILE A 571 -3.04 8.33 -6.09
CA ILE A 571 -1.80 8.99 -6.49
C ILE A 571 -1.44 8.51 -7.89
N TYR A 572 -1.32 9.45 -8.82
CA TYR A 572 -0.94 9.22 -10.20
C TYR A 572 0.53 9.62 -10.36
N ARG A 573 1.34 8.75 -10.94
CA ARG A 573 2.77 8.97 -11.10
C ARG A 573 3.24 8.62 -12.50
N THR A 574 4.08 9.46 -13.09
CA THR A 574 4.79 9.17 -14.36
C THR A 574 6.29 9.02 -14.11
N GLY A 575 6.95 8.15 -14.88
CA GLY A 575 8.39 7.91 -14.76
C GLY A 575 8.72 6.94 -13.61
N THR A 576 9.27 7.45 -12.51
CA THR A 576 9.73 6.61 -11.39
C THR A 576 8.59 6.20 -10.46
N PRO A 577 8.49 4.93 -10.05
CA PRO A 577 7.49 4.47 -9.08
C PRO A 577 7.71 5.11 -7.71
N ILE A 578 6.63 5.22 -6.93
CA ILE A 578 6.67 5.72 -5.56
C ILE A 578 6.76 4.54 -4.59
N SER A 579 7.61 4.67 -3.57
CA SER A 579 7.70 3.68 -2.48
C SER A 579 6.65 3.94 -1.40
N LEU A 580 6.05 2.88 -0.85
CA LEU A 580 5.19 2.95 0.33
C LEU A 580 5.86 3.65 1.53
N THR A 581 7.17 3.45 1.70
CA THR A 581 7.97 4.09 2.76
C THR A 581 7.96 5.62 2.64
N GLN A 582 7.70 6.17 1.45
CA GLN A 582 7.58 7.61 1.24
C GLN A 582 6.15 8.12 1.50
N VAL A 583 5.12 7.35 1.15
CA VAL A 583 3.71 7.80 1.20
C VAL A 583 3.05 7.57 2.55
N LEU A 584 3.23 6.39 3.15
CA LEU A 584 2.54 6.01 4.39
C LEU A 584 2.86 6.94 5.57
N PRO A 585 4.10 7.42 5.77
CA PRO A 585 4.38 8.40 6.80
C PRO A 585 3.59 9.70 6.61
N ILE A 586 3.40 10.16 5.38
CA ILE A 586 2.63 11.39 5.11
C ILE A 586 1.16 11.16 5.44
N LEU A 587 0.55 10.09 4.92
CA LEU A 587 -0.85 9.78 5.17
C LEU A 587 -1.15 9.58 6.66
N SER A 588 -0.32 8.82 7.38
CA SER A 588 -0.51 8.62 8.83
C SER A 588 -0.42 9.92 9.62
N ARG A 589 0.50 10.84 9.25
CA ARG A 589 0.63 12.16 9.88
C ARG A 589 -0.51 13.12 9.52
N MET A 590 -1.22 12.88 8.43
CA MET A 590 -2.48 13.56 8.12
C MET A 590 -3.66 13.06 8.96
N GLY A 591 -3.45 12.14 9.92
CA GLY A 591 -4.50 11.71 10.84
C GLY A 591 -5.54 10.77 10.22
N VAL A 592 -5.19 10.10 9.12
CA VAL A 592 -6.01 9.06 8.49
C VAL A 592 -5.45 7.68 8.76
N GLU A 593 -6.34 6.69 8.88
CA GLU A 593 -5.98 5.28 8.90
C GLU A 593 -5.94 4.77 7.45
N VAL A 594 -4.81 4.20 7.03
CA VAL A 594 -4.68 3.55 5.72
C VAL A 594 -5.12 2.10 5.86
N VAL A 595 -6.20 1.73 5.19
CA VAL A 595 -6.88 0.42 5.30
C VAL A 595 -6.31 -0.58 4.30
N ASP A 596 -6.15 -0.16 3.04
CA ASP A 596 -5.58 -0.97 1.96
C ASP A 596 -4.82 -0.09 0.96
N GLU A 597 -4.02 -0.73 0.10
CA GLU A 597 -3.42 -0.13 -1.09
C GLU A 597 -3.70 -1.04 -2.28
N ARG A 598 -4.06 -0.44 -3.42
CA ARG A 598 -4.12 -1.13 -4.71
C ARG A 598 -3.23 -0.42 -5.74
N PRO A 599 -2.03 -0.96 -6.03
CA PRO A 599 -1.12 -0.41 -7.02
C PRO A 599 -1.41 -0.97 -8.42
N TYR A 600 -1.43 -0.11 -9.43
CA TYR A 600 -1.61 -0.50 -10.82
C TYR A 600 -0.55 0.14 -11.70
N GLU A 601 0.16 -0.69 -12.45
CA GLU A 601 1.11 -0.26 -13.48
C GLU A 601 0.39 -0.13 -14.83
N ILE A 602 0.42 1.05 -15.42
CA ILE A 602 -0.23 1.39 -16.69
C ILE A 602 0.83 1.62 -17.76
N VAL A 603 0.91 0.72 -18.74
CA VAL A 603 1.82 0.85 -19.88
C VAL A 603 1.20 1.80 -20.91
N ARG A 604 1.94 2.82 -21.32
CA ARG A 604 1.48 3.86 -22.27
C ARG A 604 2.35 3.85 -23.52
N ARG A 605 1.72 3.67 -24.68
CA ARG A 605 2.42 3.69 -25.98
C ARG A 605 2.43 5.09 -26.59
N GLY A 606 3.62 5.67 -26.76
CA GLY A 606 3.82 6.97 -27.39
C GLY A 606 4.61 6.87 -28.70
N PRO A 607 4.73 7.99 -29.44
CA PRO A 607 5.58 8.06 -30.63
C PRO A 607 7.07 7.83 -30.31
N ASP A 608 7.52 8.14 -29.09
CA ASP A 608 8.90 7.97 -28.63
C ASP A 608 9.17 6.61 -27.95
N GLY A 609 8.19 5.69 -27.95
CA GLY A 609 8.30 4.35 -27.34
C GLY A 609 7.27 4.07 -26.23
N GLU A 610 7.49 2.99 -25.47
CA GLU A 610 6.67 2.64 -24.31
C GLU A 610 7.14 3.41 -23.06
N SER A 611 6.19 3.93 -22.30
CA SER A 611 6.44 4.62 -21.03
C SER A 611 5.48 4.11 -19.96
N THR A 612 5.93 4.08 -18.71
CA THR A 612 5.12 3.58 -17.60
C THR A 612 4.50 4.72 -16.79
N ALA A 613 3.25 4.56 -16.39
CA ALA A 613 2.60 5.33 -15.35
C ALA A 613 2.10 4.40 -14.25
N TYR A 614 1.90 4.94 -13.06
CA TYR A 614 1.42 4.21 -11.90
C TYR A 614 0.19 4.90 -11.32
N ILE A 615 -0.80 4.11 -10.91
CA ILE A 615 -1.95 4.57 -10.15
C ILE A 615 -1.91 3.79 -8.83
N TYR A 616 -1.72 4.50 -7.72
CA TYR A 616 -1.80 3.93 -6.37
C TYR A 616 -3.10 4.37 -5.75
N ASP A 617 -4.00 3.44 -5.43
CA ASP A 617 -5.28 3.77 -4.81
C ASP A 617 -5.33 3.30 -3.36
N PHE A 618 -5.22 4.25 -2.42
CA PHE A 618 -5.21 4.00 -0.98
C PHE A 618 -6.61 4.10 -0.39
N GLY A 619 -7.05 3.05 0.31
CA GLY A 619 -8.24 3.12 1.16
C GLY A 619 -7.94 3.90 2.45
N LEU A 620 -8.68 4.99 2.69
CA LEU A 620 -8.50 5.86 3.85
C LEU A 620 -9.75 5.85 4.73
N ARG A 621 -9.55 5.74 6.04
CA ARG A 621 -10.61 5.94 7.04
C ARG A 621 -10.28 7.13 7.93
N TYR A 622 -11.24 8.04 8.03
CA TYR A 622 -11.14 9.22 8.90
C TYR A 622 -11.76 8.95 10.27
N ARG A 623 -11.16 9.53 11.31
CA ARG A 623 -11.77 9.61 12.64
C ARG A 623 -12.50 10.95 12.77
N GLY A 624 -13.83 10.92 12.93
CA GLY A 624 -14.62 12.09 13.31
C GLY A 624 -15.04 13.07 12.20
N LEU A 625 -15.10 12.64 10.93
CA LEU A 625 -15.47 13.55 9.83
C LEU A 625 -16.92 14.05 9.94
N ARG A 626 -17.14 15.37 9.88
CA ARG A 626 -18.49 15.96 9.72
C ARG A 626 -18.88 15.95 8.24
N ALA A 627 -20.10 15.51 7.93
CA ALA A 627 -20.57 15.27 6.55
C ALA A 627 -20.63 16.53 5.65
N THR A 628 -20.71 17.74 6.23
CA THR A 628 -20.93 19.00 5.52
C THR A 628 -19.69 19.61 4.85
N GLU A 629 -18.50 19.00 4.98
CA GLU A 629 -17.22 19.59 4.53
C GLU A 629 -16.50 18.76 3.44
N ALA A 630 -17.14 17.74 2.86
CA ALA A 630 -16.49 16.73 2.01
C ALA A 630 -15.78 17.29 0.75
N ASP A 631 -16.39 18.23 0.03
CA ASP A 631 -15.80 18.80 -1.19
C ASP A 631 -14.62 19.72 -0.89
N ARG A 632 -14.73 20.52 0.17
CA ARG A 632 -13.64 21.38 0.63
C ARG A 632 -12.45 20.54 1.14
N LEU A 633 -12.74 19.47 1.89
CA LEU A 633 -11.75 18.54 2.39
C LEU A 633 -10.91 17.93 1.26
N LYS A 634 -11.54 17.55 0.15
CA LYS A 634 -10.83 17.01 -1.01
C LYS A 634 -9.72 17.96 -1.48
N VAL A 635 -10.01 19.24 -1.61
CA VAL A 635 -9.01 20.24 -2.05
C VAL A 635 -7.92 20.40 -1.00
N LEU A 636 -8.30 20.65 0.25
CA LEU A 636 -7.35 20.88 1.34
C LEU A 636 -6.40 19.69 1.57
N PHE A 637 -6.92 18.46 1.51
CA PHE A 637 -6.13 17.25 1.69
C PHE A 637 -5.12 17.05 0.56
N GLN A 638 -5.54 17.24 -0.69
CA GLN A 638 -4.64 17.12 -1.85
C GLN A 638 -3.54 18.19 -1.82
N GLU A 639 -3.89 19.44 -1.49
CA GLU A 639 -2.91 20.53 -1.37
C GLU A 639 -1.92 20.27 -0.23
N ALA A 640 -2.39 19.81 0.92
CA ALA A 640 -1.55 19.48 2.07
C ALA A 640 -0.59 18.32 1.76
N PHE A 641 -1.08 17.23 1.16
CA PHE A 641 -0.21 16.15 0.74
C PHE A 641 0.84 16.64 -0.25
N ALA A 642 0.43 17.41 -1.27
CA ALA A 642 1.35 17.92 -2.28
C ALA A 642 2.41 18.87 -1.69
N ALA A 643 2.04 19.70 -0.71
CA ALA A 643 2.97 20.57 0.01
C ALA A 643 4.00 19.76 0.82
N VAL A 644 3.56 18.74 1.57
CA VAL A 644 4.48 17.86 2.31
C VAL A 644 5.38 17.07 1.35
N TRP A 645 4.82 16.57 0.25
CA TRP A 645 5.57 15.82 -0.77
C TRP A 645 6.68 16.64 -1.43
N ARG A 646 6.44 17.93 -1.69
CA ARG A 646 7.46 18.85 -2.24
C ARG A 646 8.44 19.39 -1.19
N GLY A 647 8.19 19.14 0.10
CA GLY A 647 8.96 19.72 1.20
C GLY A 647 8.59 21.17 1.54
N ASP A 648 7.45 21.66 1.03
CA ASP A 648 6.88 22.98 1.38
C ASP A 648 6.29 22.99 2.81
N ALA A 649 5.99 21.81 3.37
CA ALA A 649 5.50 21.60 4.74
C ALA A 649 6.16 20.36 5.38
N GLU A 650 6.25 20.33 6.72
CA GLU A 650 6.76 19.16 7.46
C GLU A 650 5.73 18.02 7.54
N SER A 651 6.21 16.77 7.58
CA SER A 651 5.39 15.58 7.84
C SER A 651 5.32 15.29 9.35
N ASP A 652 4.43 15.97 10.06
CA ASP A 652 4.19 15.82 11.50
C ASP A 652 2.69 15.85 11.85
N GLY A 653 2.33 15.65 13.13
CA GLY A 653 0.93 15.48 13.53
C GLY A 653 0.07 16.74 13.36
N PHE A 654 0.65 17.93 13.17
CA PHE A 654 -0.14 19.13 12.82
C PHE A 654 -0.89 18.98 11.48
N ASN A 655 -0.44 18.08 10.59
CA ASN A 655 -1.13 17.80 9.34
C ASN A 655 -2.52 17.16 9.56
N ALA A 656 -2.77 16.56 10.73
CA ALA A 656 -4.08 16.02 11.08
C ALA A 656 -5.15 17.10 11.25
N LEU A 657 -4.75 18.35 11.54
CA LEU A 657 -5.68 19.48 11.62
C LEU A 657 -6.30 19.83 10.27
N VAL A 658 -5.69 19.45 9.15
CA VAL A 658 -6.25 19.69 7.81
C VAL A 658 -7.58 18.95 7.66
N PRO A 659 -7.65 17.62 7.83
CA PRO A 659 -8.92 16.92 7.75
C PRO A 659 -9.82 17.05 8.99
N GLN A 660 -9.25 17.25 10.18
CA GLN A 660 -10.04 17.28 11.43
C GLN A 660 -10.64 18.65 11.75
N ALA A 661 -9.87 19.72 11.50
CA ALA A 661 -10.28 21.10 11.79
C ALA A 661 -10.67 21.89 10.53
N GLY A 662 -10.51 21.31 9.32
CA GLY A 662 -10.82 21.98 8.06
C GLY A 662 -9.84 23.12 7.72
N LEU A 663 -8.64 23.09 8.29
CA LEU A 663 -7.59 24.08 8.06
C LEU A 663 -6.82 23.78 6.77
N SER A 664 -6.28 24.82 6.13
CA SER A 664 -5.26 24.63 5.08
C SER A 664 -3.92 24.24 5.68
N TRP A 665 -3.02 23.66 4.87
CA TRP A 665 -1.67 23.33 5.32
C TRP A 665 -0.88 24.58 5.75
N ARG A 666 -1.16 25.75 5.15
CA ARG A 666 -0.57 27.04 5.55
C ARG A 666 -1.06 27.48 6.91
N GLN A 667 -2.37 27.35 7.17
CA GLN A 667 -2.95 27.64 8.48
C GLN A 667 -2.42 26.71 9.57
N ALA A 668 -2.32 25.40 9.30
CA ALA A 668 -1.69 24.44 10.21
C ALA A 668 -0.22 24.80 10.50
N SER A 669 0.48 25.40 9.52
CA SER A 669 1.88 25.83 9.69
C SER A 669 2.04 27.03 10.63
N ILE A 670 1.01 27.85 10.85
CA ILE A 670 1.01 28.91 11.89
C ILE A 670 1.13 28.26 13.27
N LEU A 671 0.25 27.30 13.56
CA LEU A 671 0.24 26.57 14.83
C LEU A 671 1.54 25.77 15.00
N ARG A 672 2.02 25.14 13.93
CA ARG A 672 3.33 24.45 13.95
C ARG A 672 4.46 25.42 14.31
N ALA A 673 4.51 26.61 13.71
CA ALA A 673 5.55 27.60 13.98
C ALA A 673 5.56 28.04 15.46
N TYR A 674 4.38 28.30 16.05
CA TYR A 674 4.26 28.61 17.47
C TYR A 674 4.63 27.43 18.37
N ALA A 675 4.26 26.21 18.00
CA ALA A 675 4.66 25.01 18.74
C ALA A 675 6.19 24.85 18.78
N LYS A 676 6.86 25.03 17.63
CA LYS A 676 8.33 24.98 17.53
C LYS A 676 8.98 26.10 18.37
N TYR A 677 8.39 27.29 18.39
CA TYR A 677 8.83 28.36 19.29
C TYR A 677 8.71 27.95 20.76
N LEU A 678 7.55 27.43 21.21
CA LEU A 678 7.35 26.98 22.59
C LEU A 678 8.39 25.96 23.02
N ARG A 679 8.77 25.01 22.15
CA ARG A 679 9.85 24.05 22.42
C ARG A 679 11.17 24.73 22.75
N GLN A 680 11.51 25.80 22.02
CA GLN A 680 12.73 26.59 22.24
C GLN A 680 12.68 27.47 23.50
N THR A 681 11.51 27.63 24.14
CA THR A 681 11.37 28.41 25.39
C THR A 681 11.60 27.61 26.67
N GLY A 682 11.77 26.28 26.57
CA GLY A 682 11.97 25.38 27.71
C GLY A 682 10.68 24.76 28.25
N THR A 683 9.62 24.67 27.43
CA THR A 683 8.39 23.94 27.79
C THR A 683 8.68 22.46 28.09
N THR A 684 7.97 21.89 29.07
CA THR A 684 8.05 20.47 29.42
C THR A 684 7.21 19.58 28.50
N PHE A 685 6.35 20.17 27.66
CA PHE A 685 5.46 19.42 26.78
C PHE A 685 6.18 18.99 25.49
N SER A 686 5.98 17.72 25.09
CA SER A 686 6.51 17.19 23.84
C SER A 686 5.73 17.72 22.63
N GLN A 687 6.33 17.68 21.44
CA GLN A 687 5.64 18.09 20.21
C GLN A 687 4.35 17.29 20.00
N ASN A 688 4.41 15.96 20.16
CA ASN A 688 3.24 15.10 20.00
C ASN A 688 2.10 15.51 20.94
N TYR A 689 2.42 15.90 22.18
CA TYR A 689 1.38 16.32 23.13
C TYR A 689 0.77 17.68 22.78
N LEU A 690 1.55 18.61 22.21
CA LEU A 690 1.01 19.85 21.63
C LEU A 690 0.07 19.57 20.45
N GLU A 691 0.46 18.63 19.57
CA GLU A 691 -0.36 18.19 18.43
C GLU A 691 -1.67 17.54 18.89
N GLU A 692 -1.62 16.68 19.91
CA GLU A 692 -2.79 16.03 20.52
C GLU A 692 -3.73 17.04 21.18
N ALA A 693 -3.21 18.05 21.88
CA ALA A 693 -4.03 19.10 22.50
C ALA A 693 -4.81 19.89 21.45
N LEU A 694 -4.17 20.28 20.34
CA LEU A 694 -4.85 21.00 19.25
C LEU A 694 -5.83 20.10 18.49
N SER A 695 -5.47 18.84 18.23
CA SER A 695 -6.33 17.88 17.53
C SER A 695 -7.52 17.44 18.37
N GLY A 696 -7.39 17.41 19.71
CA GLY A 696 -8.47 17.15 20.64
C GLY A 696 -9.47 18.29 20.77
N HIS A 697 -9.05 19.53 20.45
CA HIS A 697 -9.83 20.77 20.59
C HIS A 697 -9.88 21.55 19.27
N VAL A 698 -10.34 20.90 18.19
CA VAL A 698 -10.31 21.45 16.82
C VAL A 698 -11.01 22.80 16.67
N GLU A 699 -12.08 23.07 17.43
CA GLU A 699 -12.79 24.35 17.39
C GLU A 699 -11.90 25.48 17.96
N VAL A 700 -11.14 25.21 19.03
CA VAL A 700 -10.16 26.16 19.58
C VAL A 700 -9.02 26.39 18.59
N ALA A 701 -8.52 25.33 17.94
CA ALA A 701 -7.49 25.46 16.91
C ALA A 701 -7.95 26.33 15.73
N ARG A 702 -9.21 26.20 15.28
CA ARG A 702 -9.82 27.07 14.27
C ARG A 702 -9.89 28.51 14.75
N MET A 703 -10.40 28.75 15.96
CA MET A 703 -10.51 30.11 16.50
C MET A 703 -9.15 30.80 16.70
N LEU A 704 -8.11 30.06 17.09
CA LEU A 704 -6.74 30.59 17.18
C LEU A 704 -6.20 31.06 15.82
N VAL A 705 -6.46 30.28 14.76
CA VAL A 705 -6.12 30.68 13.39
C VAL A 705 -6.98 31.87 12.96
N ASP A 706 -8.29 31.86 13.22
CA ASP A 706 -9.18 32.98 12.90
C ASP A 706 -8.76 34.28 13.61
N LEU A 707 -8.28 34.19 14.85
CA LEU A 707 -7.73 35.32 15.60
C LEU A 707 -6.44 35.83 14.93
N PHE A 708 -5.52 34.92 14.58
CA PHE A 708 -4.31 35.28 13.85
C PHE A 708 -4.64 36.00 12.54
N GLU A 709 -5.52 35.44 11.72
CA GLU A 709 -5.91 36.03 10.44
C GLU A 709 -6.62 37.37 10.64
N THR A 710 -7.47 37.48 11.66
CA THR A 710 -8.11 38.76 12.02
C THR A 710 -7.06 39.83 12.34
N ARG A 711 -6.02 39.49 13.09
CA ARG A 711 -4.97 40.42 13.52
C ARG A 711 -4.01 40.81 12.40
N PHE A 712 -3.74 39.93 11.43
CA PHE A 712 -2.61 40.10 10.51
C PHE A 712 -2.97 40.13 9.03
N ASP A 713 -4.17 39.72 8.62
CA ASP A 713 -4.58 39.80 7.22
C ASP A 713 -4.72 41.28 6.79
N PRO A 714 -3.90 41.75 5.82
CA PRO A 714 -3.95 43.13 5.35
C PRO A 714 -5.19 43.43 4.49
N GLU A 715 -5.84 42.41 3.89
CA GLU A 715 -6.99 42.58 3.00
C GLU A 715 -8.33 42.55 3.76
N ARG A 716 -8.36 41.98 4.97
CA ARG A 716 -9.59 41.79 5.74
C ARG A 716 -10.19 43.07 6.31
N TYR A 717 -9.37 44.06 6.62
CA TYR A 717 -9.78 45.36 7.18
C TYR A 717 -9.04 46.51 6.50
N GLY A 718 -9.70 47.66 6.37
CA GLY A 718 -9.10 48.88 5.81
C GLY A 718 -7.84 49.34 6.58
N ALA A 719 -6.90 49.96 5.86
CA ALA A 719 -5.67 50.52 6.45
C ALA A 719 -5.88 51.90 7.12
N ASP A 720 -7.09 52.42 7.16
CA ASP A 720 -7.47 53.66 7.83
C ASP A 720 -7.71 53.45 9.34
N ASP A 721 -7.92 54.53 10.09
CA ASP A 721 -8.20 54.45 11.53
C ASP A 721 -9.44 53.62 11.85
N THR A 722 -10.48 53.69 11.00
CA THR A 722 -11.71 52.93 11.16
C THR A 722 -11.46 51.42 11.03
N GLY A 723 -10.74 51.00 9.97
CA GLY A 723 -10.38 49.61 9.77
C GLY A 723 -9.46 49.06 10.86
N ARG A 724 -8.51 49.87 11.35
CA ARG A 724 -7.68 49.51 12.52
C ARG A 724 -8.52 49.28 13.78
N ALA A 725 -9.44 50.18 14.11
CA ALA A 725 -10.31 50.04 15.27
C ALA A 725 -11.23 48.81 15.17
N ALA A 726 -11.81 48.56 13.99
CA ALA A 726 -12.64 47.39 13.73
C ALA A 726 -11.86 46.07 13.87
N ARG A 727 -10.60 46.03 13.37
CA ARG A 727 -9.69 44.90 13.55
C ARG A 727 -9.46 44.59 15.03
N THR A 728 -9.11 45.61 15.82
CA THR A 728 -8.84 45.44 17.26
C THR A 728 -10.07 44.92 17.99
N ALA A 729 -11.24 45.52 17.76
CA ALA A 729 -12.49 45.07 18.39
C ALA A 729 -12.85 43.63 18.01
N ALA A 730 -12.66 43.23 16.75
CA ALA A 730 -12.91 41.85 16.31
C ALA A 730 -11.92 40.85 16.93
N ALA A 731 -10.64 41.24 17.08
CA ALA A 731 -9.62 40.42 17.72
C ALA A 731 -9.89 40.23 19.23
N GLU A 732 -10.36 41.28 19.93
CA GLU A 732 -10.80 41.21 21.32
C GLU A 732 -11.99 40.25 21.47
N GLN A 733 -13.04 40.40 20.64
CA GLN A 733 -14.19 39.49 20.66
C GLN A 733 -13.82 38.02 20.41
N LEU A 734 -12.87 37.75 19.50
CA LEU A 734 -12.37 36.39 19.27
C LEU A 734 -11.54 35.89 20.45
N THR A 735 -10.76 36.76 21.09
CA THR A 735 -9.98 36.41 22.29
C THR A 735 -10.91 35.98 23.42
N ASP A 736 -11.96 36.76 23.72
CA ASP A 736 -12.94 36.43 24.76
C ASP A 736 -13.62 35.08 24.48
N ARG A 737 -14.04 34.84 23.23
CA ARG A 737 -14.65 33.55 22.82
C ARG A 737 -13.69 32.38 22.95
N ILE A 738 -12.41 32.58 22.67
CA ILE A 738 -11.40 31.54 22.87
C ILE A 738 -11.25 31.27 24.36
N GLU A 739 -11.16 32.29 25.20
CA GLU A 739 -11.06 32.12 26.66
C GLU A 739 -12.27 31.36 27.24
N GLU A 740 -13.50 31.67 26.81
CA GLU A 740 -14.71 30.94 27.18
C GLU A 740 -14.64 29.45 26.77
N ALA A 741 -14.09 29.14 25.60
CA ALA A 741 -13.92 27.77 25.13
C ALA A 741 -12.81 27.03 25.90
N LEU A 742 -11.75 27.73 26.29
CA LEU A 742 -10.65 27.18 27.10
C LEU A 742 -11.13 26.81 28.51
N ASP A 743 -12.06 27.57 29.09
CA ASP A 743 -12.66 27.26 30.38
C ASP A 743 -13.44 25.92 30.40
N GLN A 744 -13.80 25.38 29.22
CA GLN A 744 -14.45 24.08 29.07
C GLN A 744 -13.46 22.91 28.90
N VAL A 745 -12.15 23.18 28.83
CA VAL A 745 -11.13 22.13 28.64
C VAL A 745 -10.88 21.39 29.95
N ALA A 746 -11.25 20.10 29.98
CA ALA A 746 -11.16 19.28 31.19
C ALA A 746 -9.72 18.99 31.66
N SER A 747 -8.76 18.91 30.74
CA SER A 747 -7.35 18.65 31.06
C SER A 747 -6.59 19.96 31.32
N LEU A 748 -6.08 20.12 32.54
CA LEU A 748 -5.30 21.31 32.93
C LEU A 748 -4.05 21.51 32.07
N ASP A 749 -3.39 20.43 31.65
CA ASP A 749 -2.21 20.52 30.81
C ASP A 749 -2.56 20.94 29.37
N GLN A 750 -3.68 20.45 28.82
CA GLN A 750 -4.16 20.89 27.51
C GLN A 750 -4.64 22.34 27.54
N ASP A 751 -5.32 22.76 28.62
CA ASP A 751 -5.70 24.16 28.85
C ASP A 751 -4.46 25.07 28.85
N ARG A 752 -3.42 24.70 29.60
CA ARG A 752 -2.14 25.44 29.63
C ARG A 752 -1.53 25.58 28.24
N ILE A 753 -1.48 24.48 27.47
CA ILE A 753 -0.95 24.47 26.11
C ILE A 753 -1.72 25.45 25.23
N LEU A 754 -3.04 25.35 25.18
CA LEU A 754 -3.87 26.19 24.32
C LEU A 754 -3.83 27.67 24.74
N ARG A 755 -3.77 27.96 26.04
CA ARG A 755 -3.53 29.32 26.57
C ARG A 755 -2.16 29.86 26.18
N SER A 756 -1.13 29.02 26.07
CA SER A 756 0.18 29.45 25.56
C SER A 756 0.11 29.83 24.08
N PHE A 757 -0.64 29.08 23.25
CA PHE A 757 -0.90 29.47 21.86
C PHE A 757 -1.63 30.81 21.75
N LEU A 758 -2.71 31.00 22.52
CA LEU A 758 -3.44 32.28 22.56
C LEU A 758 -2.52 33.45 22.91
N ARG A 759 -1.70 33.28 23.95
CA ARG A 759 -0.72 34.29 24.37
C ARG A 759 0.30 34.61 23.28
N LEU A 760 0.80 33.62 22.55
CA LEU A 760 1.74 33.84 21.45
C LEU A 760 1.11 34.59 20.27
N VAL A 761 -0.13 34.27 19.90
CA VAL A 761 -0.86 34.99 18.84
C VAL A 761 -1.02 36.45 19.22
N ASN A 762 -1.40 36.73 20.48
CA ASN A 762 -1.56 38.09 20.99
C ASN A 762 -0.24 38.85 21.17
N ALA A 763 0.84 38.17 21.56
CA ALA A 763 2.18 38.75 21.66
C ALA A 763 2.86 38.99 20.31
N THR A 764 2.29 38.47 19.20
CA THR A 764 2.80 38.73 17.86
C THR A 764 2.46 40.18 17.44
N LEU A 765 3.49 40.89 16.99
CA LEU A 765 3.44 42.29 16.58
C LEU A 765 3.40 42.46 15.06
N ARG A 766 4.13 41.59 14.35
CA ARG A 766 4.24 41.56 12.88
C ARG A 766 4.47 40.13 12.42
N THR A 767 4.02 39.82 11.20
CA THR A 767 4.31 38.54 10.56
C THR A 767 4.52 38.70 9.06
N SER A 768 5.39 37.87 8.47
CA SER A 768 5.56 37.82 7.02
C SER A 768 4.52 36.95 6.31
N TYR A 769 3.63 36.24 7.01
CA TYR A 769 2.74 35.20 6.47
C TYR A 769 1.94 35.57 5.20
N TYR A 770 1.62 36.86 5.02
CA TYR A 770 0.86 37.38 3.87
C TYR A 770 1.73 37.96 2.74
N ARG A 771 3.05 38.05 2.92
CA ARG A 771 3.95 38.63 1.94
C ARG A 771 4.13 37.71 0.73
N ALA A 772 3.96 38.25 -0.47
CA ALA A 772 4.44 37.56 -1.66
C ALA A 772 5.97 37.43 -1.63
N THR A 773 6.51 36.22 -1.73
CA THR A 773 7.93 35.96 -1.89
C THR A 773 8.39 36.26 -3.32
N VAL A 774 9.56 36.86 -3.46
CA VAL A 774 10.25 36.97 -4.75
C VAL A 774 10.74 35.57 -5.14
N GLY A 775 10.12 34.95 -6.16
CA GLY A 775 10.65 33.73 -6.80
C GLY A 775 10.07 32.37 -6.37
N GLY A 776 8.95 32.29 -5.66
CA GLY A 776 8.30 31.00 -5.33
C GLY A 776 7.22 31.10 -4.25
N PRO A 777 6.55 29.99 -3.88
CA PRO A 777 5.57 29.98 -2.79
C PRO A 777 6.24 30.31 -1.45
N GLN A 778 5.58 31.13 -0.63
CA GLN A 778 6.10 31.56 0.66
C GLN A 778 6.02 30.42 1.68
N THR A 779 7.10 29.63 1.79
CA THR A 779 7.23 28.54 2.77
C THR A 779 7.90 28.97 4.07
N VAL A 780 8.43 30.19 4.10
CA VAL A 780 9.12 30.78 5.25
C VAL A 780 8.26 31.87 5.87
N THR A 781 7.98 31.74 7.15
CA THR A 781 7.20 32.72 7.91
C THR A 781 8.03 33.22 9.09
N SER A 782 8.02 34.54 9.29
CA SER A 782 8.59 35.19 10.46
C SER A 782 7.53 35.82 11.33
N PHE A 783 7.80 35.88 12.63
CA PHE A 783 6.94 36.44 13.67
C PHE A 783 7.79 37.35 14.56
N LYS A 784 7.46 38.64 14.62
CA LYS A 784 8.05 39.54 15.61
C LYS A 784 7.19 39.48 16.88
N LEU A 785 7.78 39.06 17.99
CA LEU A 785 7.12 38.83 19.27
C LEU A 785 7.53 39.90 20.29
N ASP A 786 6.56 40.38 21.08
CA ASP A 786 6.83 41.09 22.33
C ASP A 786 7.12 40.08 23.45
N SER A 787 8.41 39.78 23.66
CA SER A 787 8.83 38.82 24.68
C SER A 787 8.55 39.26 26.11
N ARG A 788 8.38 40.56 26.37
CA ARG A 788 8.08 41.05 27.73
C ARG A 788 6.64 40.78 28.11
N SER A 789 5.74 40.72 27.13
CA SER A 789 4.34 40.33 27.34
C SER A 789 4.15 38.85 27.67
N LEU A 790 5.17 38.01 27.43
CA LEU A 790 5.12 36.56 27.67
C LEU A 790 5.64 36.23 29.09
N PRO A 791 4.77 35.81 30.02
CA PRO A 791 5.16 35.58 31.42
C PRO A 791 6.09 34.36 31.56
N ASP A 792 5.89 33.32 30.76
CA ASP A 792 6.54 32.02 30.90
C ASP A 792 7.96 31.96 30.31
N LEU A 793 8.43 33.05 29.67
CA LEU A 793 9.80 33.12 29.15
C LEU A 793 10.84 33.25 30.29
N PRO A 794 12.01 32.59 30.17
CA PRO A 794 13.08 32.73 31.14
C PRO A 794 13.74 34.12 31.09
N ASP A 795 14.21 34.60 32.24
CA ASP A 795 14.93 35.88 32.34
C ASP A 795 16.38 35.82 31.82
N PRO A 796 16.91 36.94 31.31
CA PRO A 796 16.23 38.20 31.03
C PRO A 796 15.45 38.13 29.71
N LYS A 797 14.25 38.71 29.70
CA LYS A 797 13.38 38.75 28.51
C LYS A 797 13.85 39.84 27.55
N PRO A 798 14.17 39.50 26.28
CA PRO A 798 14.43 40.50 25.24
C PRO A 798 13.24 41.47 25.09
N MET A 799 13.46 42.62 24.49
CA MET A 799 12.35 43.51 24.11
C MET A 799 11.57 42.91 22.95
N TYR A 800 12.28 42.42 21.93
CA TYR A 800 11.68 41.77 20.76
C TYR A 800 12.40 40.49 20.40
N GLU A 801 11.65 39.51 19.92
CA GLU A 801 12.17 38.30 19.29
C GLU A 801 11.60 38.16 17.89
N ILE A 802 12.46 38.00 16.88
CA ILE A 802 12.02 37.58 15.54
C ILE A 802 12.21 36.08 15.46
N TRP A 803 11.11 35.34 15.51
CA TRP A 803 11.07 33.90 15.28
C TRP A 803 10.86 33.62 13.79
N VAL A 804 11.69 32.78 13.19
CA VAL A 804 11.60 32.38 11.78
C VAL A 804 11.40 30.88 11.71
N TYR A 805 10.39 30.46 10.96
CA TYR A 805 10.04 29.08 10.76
C TYR A 805 9.82 28.77 9.28
N SER A 806 10.39 27.65 8.83
CA SER A 806 10.10 26.97 7.56
C SER A 806 10.51 25.50 7.68
N PRO A 807 10.16 24.61 6.74
CA PRO A 807 10.68 23.24 6.72
C PRO A 807 12.21 23.12 6.57
N ARG A 808 12.88 24.16 6.05
CA ARG A 808 14.34 24.18 5.82
C ARG A 808 15.14 24.81 6.94
N VAL A 809 14.62 25.87 7.56
CA VAL A 809 15.31 26.67 8.58
C VAL A 809 14.39 27.04 9.75
N GLU A 810 14.93 26.93 10.96
CA GLU A 810 14.40 27.57 12.16
C GLU A 810 15.43 28.57 12.68
N GLY A 811 14.98 29.75 13.12
CA GLY A 811 15.88 30.78 13.59
C GLY A 811 15.23 31.76 14.54
N VAL A 812 16.04 32.40 15.37
CA VAL A 812 15.60 33.42 16.32
C VAL A 812 16.57 34.59 16.33
N HIS A 813 16.04 35.82 16.41
CA HIS A 813 16.83 37.02 16.62
C HIS A 813 16.32 37.81 17.83
N LEU A 814 17.13 37.86 18.88
CA LEU A 814 16.81 38.47 20.18
C LEU A 814 17.35 39.90 20.22
N ARG A 815 16.50 40.89 20.57
CA ARG A 815 16.88 42.31 20.68
C ARG A 815 16.48 42.89 22.03
N PHE A 816 17.41 43.57 22.70
CA PHE A 816 17.15 44.24 24.00
C PHE A 816 16.66 45.69 23.86
N GLY A 817 16.60 46.23 22.64
CA GLY A 817 16.11 47.58 22.36
C GLY A 817 15.87 47.81 20.86
N ALA A 818 15.36 49.00 20.53
CA ALA A 818 15.05 49.40 19.15
C ALA A 818 16.32 49.62 18.31
N VAL A 819 17.38 50.19 18.87
CA VAL A 819 18.69 50.28 18.22
C VAL A 819 19.59 49.22 18.83
N ALA A 820 19.62 48.05 18.22
CA ALA A 820 20.34 46.89 18.74
C ALA A 820 21.16 46.20 17.65
N ARG A 821 22.25 45.57 18.07
CA ARG A 821 23.23 44.96 17.16
C ARG A 821 23.83 43.69 17.73
N GLY A 822 24.05 42.71 16.85
CA GLY A 822 25.00 41.64 17.12
C GLY A 822 25.01 40.53 16.09
N GLY A 823 25.85 39.53 16.37
CA GLY A 823 26.17 38.47 15.42
C GLY A 823 25.05 37.46 15.19
N LEU A 824 25.04 36.83 14.01
CA LEU A 824 24.17 35.70 13.66
C LEU A 824 24.96 34.39 13.69
N ARG A 825 24.57 33.46 14.56
CA ARG A 825 25.23 32.16 14.72
C ARG A 825 24.57 31.06 13.91
N TRP A 826 25.37 30.26 13.19
CA TRP A 826 24.89 28.97 12.69
C TRP A 826 25.08 27.94 13.80
N SER A 827 23.96 27.48 14.39
CA SER A 827 23.96 26.53 15.49
C SER A 827 23.74 25.09 14.99
N ASP A 828 24.40 24.15 15.65
CA ASP A 828 24.15 22.71 15.56
C ASP A 828 23.16 22.20 16.62
N ARG A 829 22.74 23.06 17.56
CA ARG A 829 21.86 22.74 18.70
C ARG A 829 20.37 22.82 18.34
N ARG A 830 19.90 21.90 17.50
CA ARG A 830 18.50 21.91 17.01
C ARG A 830 17.44 22.00 18.12
N GLU A 831 17.66 21.34 19.26
CA GLU A 831 16.65 21.25 20.33
C GLU A 831 16.60 22.47 21.26
N ASP A 832 17.67 23.27 21.36
CA ASP A 832 17.75 24.37 22.34
C ASP A 832 18.61 25.57 21.91
N PHE A 833 18.78 25.79 20.60
CA PHE A 833 19.58 26.91 20.09
C PHE A 833 19.09 28.28 20.60
N ARG A 834 17.78 28.49 20.87
CA ARG A 834 17.33 29.75 21.47
C ARG A 834 17.98 30.01 22.82
N THR A 835 18.17 28.98 23.65
CA THR A 835 18.87 29.08 24.94
C THR A 835 20.34 29.44 24.74
N GLU A 836 20.99 28.86 23.73
CA GLU A 836 22.35 29.24 23.34
C GLU A 836 22.41 30.72 22.92
N ILE A 837 21.52 31.17 22.03
CA ILE A 837 21.48 32.57 21.56
C ILE A 837 21.15 33.52 22.71
N LEU A 838 20.27 33.13 23.64
CA LEU A 838 19.97 33.89 24.84
C LEU A 838 21.20 34.03 25.75
N GLY A 839 22.03 32.99 25.88
CA GLY A 839 23.31 33.08 26.59
C GLY A 839 24.27 34.08 25.93
N LEU A 840 24.36 34.05 24.60
CA LEU A 840 25.25 34.93 23.83
C LEU A 840 24.82 36.39 23.84
N VAL A 841 23.51 36.68 23.76
CA VAL A 841 23.01 38.06 23.80
C VAL A 841 23.22 38.70 25.17
N LYS A 842 23.18 37.92 26.28
CA LYS A 842 23.52 38.43 27.62
C LYS A 842 24.96 38.96 27.65
N ALA A 843 25.91 38.19 27.12
CA ALA A 843 27.30 38.62 27.02
C ALA A 843 27.45 39.82 26.07
N GLN A 844 26.75 39.81 24.93
CA GLN A 844 26.76 40.93 23.98
C GLN A 844 26.22 42.23 24.58
N ALA A 845 25.16 42.16 25.40
CA ALA A 845 24.59 43.33 26.04
C ALA A 845 25.58 44.01 27.01
N VAL A 846 26.40 43.22 27.73
CA VAL A 846 27.47 43.76 28.58
C VAL A 846 28.59 44.36 27.73
N LYS A 847 29.01 43.68 26.66
CA LYS A 847 30.04 44.18 25.73
C LYS A 847 29.63 45.49 25.05
N ASN A 848 28.36 45.61 24.69
CA ASN A 848 27.85 46.79 24.01
C ASN A 848 27.72 48.02 24.94
N ALA A 849 27.95 47.88 26.25
CA ALA A 849 27.89 49.02 27.18
C ALA A 849 28.87 50.16 26.86
N VAL A 850 29.89 49.90 26.02
CA VAL A 850 30.86 50.91 25.56
C VAL A 850 30.52 51.56 24.21
N ILE A 851 29.45 51.13 23.54
CA ILE A 851 28.96 51.68 22.25
C ILE A 851 27.48 52.13 22.34
N VAL A 852 26.95 52.75 21.28
CA VAL A 852 25.56 53.26 21.27
C VAL A 852 24.50 52.14 21.16
N PRO A 853 24.61 51.17 20.23
CA PRO A 853 23.58 50.13 20.08
C PRO A 853 23.58 49.13 21.24
N VAL A 854 22.39 48.79 21.77
CA VAL A 854 22.28 47.72 22.78
C VAL A 854 22.49 46.33 22.17
N GLY A 855 22.62 45.30 23.01
CA GLY A 855 22.87 43.94 22.56
C GLY A 855 21.71 43.33 21.76
N ALA A 856 22.04 42.74 20.61
CA ALA A 856 21.21 41.78 19.91
C ALA A 856 22.04 40.52 19.59
N LYS A 857 21.35 39.41 19.31
CA LYS A 857 21.98 38.20 18.79
C LYS A 857 20.97 37.38 18.04
N GLY A 858 21.37 36.82 16.91
CA GLY A 858 20.57 35.85 16.20
C GLY A 858 21.24 34.50 16.09
N GLY A 859 20.45 33.50 15.79
CA GLY A 859 20.97 32.21 15.35
C GLY A 859 19.93 31.37 14.66
N PHE A 860 20.40 30.45 13.84
CA PHE A 860 19.56 29.59 13.03
C PHE A 860 20.13 28.17 12.97
N VAL A 861 19.24 27.21 12.66
CA VAL A 861 19.56 25.81 12.43
C VAL A 861 19.00 25.39 11.06
N GLY A 862 19.84 24.72 10.26
CA GLY A 862 19.39 24.08 9.01
C GLY A 862 18.80 22.71 9.31
N LYS A 863 17.61 22.41 8.79
CA LYS A 863 16.85 21.17 9.07
C LYS A 863 17.03 20.09 8.02
N LEU A 864 17.37 20.47 6.78
CA LEU A 864 17.54 19.57 5.63
C LEU A 864 18.97 19.63 5.09
N LEU A 865 19.95 19.71 6.00
CA LEU A 865 21.38 19.72 5.64
C LEU A 865 21.81 18.32 5.14
N PRO A 866 22.50 18.22 3.99
CA PRO A 866 23.16 16.98 3.54
C PRO A 866 24.14 16.41 4.57
N ASP A 867 24.50 15.13 4.47
CA ASP A 867 25.53 14.56 5.37
C ASP A 867 26.91 15.13 5.01
N PRO A 868 27.58 15.88 5.90
CA PRO A 868 28.89 16.47 5.61
C PRO A 868 30.01 15.43 5.46
N ALA A 869 29.81 14.17 5.89
CA ALA A 869 30.74 13.08 5.65
C ALA A 869 30.66 12.56 4.20
N VAL A 870 29.51 12.75 3.53
CA VAL A 870 29.27 12.35 2.14
C VAL A 870 29.60 13.50 1.19
N ASP A 871 29.04 14.69 1.45
CA ASP A 871 29.23 15.88 0.62
C ASP A 871 29.27 17.16 1.46
N ARG A 872 30.49 17.57 1.81
CA ARG A 872 30.74 18.78 2.60
C ARG A 872 30.40 20.07 1.84
N GLU A 873 30.53 20.07 0.52
CA GLU A 873 30.25 21.27 -0.29
C GLU A 873 28.75 21.53 -0.34
N ALA A 874 27.94 20.49 -0.58
CA ALA A 874 26.49 20.58 -0.54
C ALA A 874 25.97 20.97 0.86
N TRP A 875 26.58 20.45 1.94
CA TRP A 875 26.26 20.86 3.31
C TRP A 875 26.49 22.37 3.54
N LEU A 876 27.64 22.89 3.08
CA LEU A 876 27.97 24.31 3.21
C LEU A 876 27.03 25.18 2.37
N ALA A 877 26.74 24.76 1.13
CA ALA A 877 25.84 25.48 0.23
C ALA A 877 24.42 25.60 0.81
N GLU A 878 23.86 24.51 1.36
CA GLU A 878 22.55 24.53 2.01
C GLU A 878 22.56 25.41 3.28
N GLY A 879 23.65 25.39 4.06
CA GLY A 879 23.83 26.28 5.20
C GLY A 879 23.81 27.76 4.82
N VAL A 880 24.47 28.12 3.71
CA VAL A 880 24.45 29.48 3.15
C VAL A 880 23.05 29.87 2.69
N GLU A 881 22.30 28.98 2.03
CA GLU A 881 20.92 29.26 1.63
C GLU A 881 19.97 29.40 2.83
N CYS A 882 20.16 28.60 3.89
CA CYS A 882 19.44 28.77 5.16
C CYS A 882 19.74 30.14 5.80
N TYR A 883 21.00 30.57 5.79
CA TYR A 883 21.42 31.89 6.29
C TYR A 883 20.77 33.04 5.51
N LYS A 884 20.80 32.99 4.18
CA LYS A 884 20.13 33.99 3.32
C LYS A 884 18.64 34.02 3.60
N THR A 885 18.00 32.85 3.70
CA THR A 885 16.57 32.72 3.99
C THR A 885 16.21 33.33 5.33
N PHE A 886 17.03 33.10 6.36
CA PHE A 886 16.84 33.69 7.68
C PHE A 886 16.92 35.22 7.66
N ILE A 887 17.88 35.81 6.93
CA ILE A 887 18.00 37.26 6.76
C ILE A 887 16.80 37.83 6.01
N ARG A 888 16.42 37.21 4.89
CA ARG A 888 15.24 37.59 4.09
C ARG A 888 13.99 37.65 4.96
N ALA A 889 13.76 36.61 5.77
CA ALA A 889 12.62 36.53 6.67
C ALA A 889 12.61 37.61 7.77
N MET A 890 13.78 38.06 8.26
CA MET A 890 13.86 39.19 9.19
C MET A 890 13.59 40.52 8.49
N LEU A 891 14.18 40.73 7.30
CA LEU A 891 13.93 41.93 6.50
C LEU A 891 12.47 42.03 6.05
N ASP A 892 11.78 40.89 5.89
CA ASP A 892 10.39 40.86 5.44
C ASP A 892 9.42 41.59 6.36
N ILE A 893 9.76 41.76 7.63
CA ILE A 893 8.93 42.40 8.67
C ILE A 893 9.58 43.65 9.28
N THR A 894 10.76 44.04 8.79
CA THR A 894 11.51 45.21 9.26
C THR A 894 11.14 46.43 8.41
N ASP A 895 10.97 47.60 9.03
CA ASP A 895 10.70 48.82 8.25
C ASP A 895 11.96 49.24 7.46
N ASN A 896 11.79 49.88 6.31
CA ASN A 896 12.88 50.45 5.54
C ASN A 896 12.95 51.99 5.75
N ARG A 897 13.99 52.66 5.22
CA ARG A 897 14.07 54.13 5.19
C ARG A 897 14.29 54.64 3.78
N ALA A 898 13.46 55.59 3.37
CA ALA A 898 13.61 56.29 2.11
C ALA A 898 14.77 57.31 2.15
N ALA A 899 15.13 57.85 0.98
CA ALA A 899 16.21 58.83 0.85
C ALA A 899 15.97 60.11 1.67
N ASP A 900 14.71 60.50 1.86
CA ASP A 900 14.29 61.64 2.69
C ASP A 900 14.25 61.32 4.20
N ARG A 901 14.71 60.12 4.59
CA ARG A 901 14.75 59.57 5.96
C ARG A 901 13.38 59.16 6.53
N SER A 902 12.30 59.24 5.75
CA SER A 902 10.99 58.72 6.17
C SER A 902 11.01 57.19 6.30
N VAL A 903 10.21 56.67 7.23
CA VAL A 903 10.07 55.22 7.47
C VAL A 903 9.07 54.65 6.46
N VAL A 904 9.48 53.57 5.79
CA VAL A 904 8.67 52.86 4.80
C VAL A 904 8.30 51.50 5.39
N PRO A 905 7.02 51.26 5.74
CA PRO A 905 6.58 49.97 6.25
C PRO A 905 6.76 48.85 5.22
N PRO A 906 7.00 47.60 5.66
CA PRO A 906 7.04 46.47 4.74
C PRO A 906 5.66 46.24 4.09
N PRO A 907 5.60 45.88 2.80
CA PRO A 907 4.34 45.66 2.10
C PRO A 907 3.63 44.41 2.65
N GLN A 908 2.29 44.42 2.65
CA GLN A 908 1.46 43.28 3.10
C GLN A 908 1.74 42.83 4.55
N VAL A 909 2.18 43.75 5.42
CA VAL A 909 2.41 43.50 6.85
C VAL A 909 1.58 44.47 7.69
N VAL A 910 0.75 43.93 8.57
CA VAL A 910 0.06 44.71 9.60
C VAL A 910 1.01 44.91 10.79
N ARG A 911 1.19 46.17 11.21
CA ARG A 911 2.05 46.56 12.33
C ARG A 911 1.21 46.84 13.57
N HIS A 912 1.53 46.18 14.68
CA HIS A 912 0.94 46.45 16.01
C HIS A 912 1.91 47.15 16.97
N ASP A 913 3.08 47.54 16.46
CA ASP A 913 4.14 48.27 17.15
C ASP A 913 4.51 49.57 16.40
N GLY A 914 5.44 50.35 16.97
CA GLY A 914 5.96 51.57 16.35
C GLY A 914 6.96 51.30 15.21
N ASP A 915 7.56 52.38 14.70
CA ASP A 915 8.58 52.30 13.64
C ASP A 915 9.83 51.54 14.12
N ASP A 916 10.32 50.62 13.29
CA ASP A 916 11.47 49.76 13.55
C ASP A 916 12.36 49.58 12.30
N PRO A 917 13.06 50.64 11.85
CA PRO A 917 13.87 50.57 10.64
C PRO A 917 15.29 50.07 10.82
N TYR A 918 15.75 49.85 12.06
CA TYR A 918 17.15 49.56 12.36
C TYR A 918 17.37 48.07 12.66
N LEU A 919 18.00 47.38 11.71
CA LEU A 919 18.44 45.98 11.85
C LEU A 919 19.88 45.86 11.33
N VAL A 920 20.84 45.69 12.24
CA VAL A 920 22.26 45.48 11.92
C VAL A 920 22.70 44.13 12.46
N VAL A 921 23.35 43.36 11.60
CA VAL A 921 23.86 42.03 11.92
C VAL A 921 25.39 42.03 11.89
N ALA A 922 26.00 40.99 12.45
CA ALA A 922 27.44 40.76 12.34
C ALA A 922 27.72 39.27 12.14
N ALA A 923 28.96 38.94 11.78
CA ALA A 923 29.41 37.57 11.76
C ALA A 923 29.56 36.99 13.19
N ASP A 924 29.33 35.68 13.32
CA ASP A 924 29.60 34.89 14.53
C ASP A 924 30.16 33.52 14.14
N LYS A 925 30.24 32.58 15.10
CA LYS A 925 30.64 31.20 14.84
C LYS A 925 29.74 30.58 13.76
N GLY A 926 30.38 29.96 12.78
CA GLY A 926 29.72 29.33 11.63
C GLY A 926 29.30 30.29 10.52
N THR A 927 29.44 31.61 10.71
CA THR A 927 29.10 32.66 9.73
C THR A 927 30.22 33.68 9.52
N ALA A 928 31.44 33.37 9.99
CA ALA A 928 32.60 34.28 9.98
C ALA A 928 32.87 34.92 8.60
N SER A 929 32.69 34.18 7.51
CA SER A 929 32.88 34.66 6.12
C SER A 929 31.61 35.16 5.44
N PHE A 930 30.47 35.26 6.15
CA PHE A 930 29.16 35.48 5.55
C PHE A 930 28.71 36.95 5.55
N SER A 931 29.49 37.88 6.10
CA SER A 931 29.11 39.30 6.14
C SER A 931 28.82 39.89 4.75
N ASP A 932 29.62 39.52 3.74
CA ASP A 932 29.38 39.95 2.36
C ASP A 932 28.09 39.37 1.77
N ILE A 933 27.72 38.15 2.18
CA ILE A 933 26.45 37.50 1.79
C ILE A 933 25.27 38.27 2.39
N ALA A 934 25.35 38.65 3.67
CA ALA A 934 24.32 39.44 4.32
C ALA A 934 24.16 40.83 3.69
N ASN A 935 25.27 41.51 3.38
CA ASN A 935 25.26 42.79 2.68
C ASN A 935 24.69 42.68 1.26
N ALA A 936 24.97 41.59 0.55
CA ALA A 936 24.37 41.32 -0.75
C ALA A 936 22.84 41.15 -0.66
N VAL A 937 22.33 40.42 0.33
CA VAL A 937 20.88 40.27 0.57
C VAL A 937 20.23 41.61 0.95
N SER A 938 20.88 42.42 1.79
CA SER A 938 20.42 43.78 2.12
C SER A 938 20.28 44.66 0.87
N LYS A 939 21.27 44.62 -0.04
CA LYS A 939 21.24 45.33 -1.33
C LYS A 939 20.13 44.79 -2.26
N GLU A 940 19.93 43.48 -2.32
CA GLU A 940 18.83 42.83 -3.07
C GLU A 940 17.45 43.35 -2.62
N TYR A 941 17.29 43.57 -1.31
CA TYR A 941 16.06 44.10 -0.71
C TYR A 941 15.90 45.62 -0.85
N GLY A 942 16.90 46.33 -1.39
CA GLY A 942 16.94 47.79 -1.36
C GLY A 942 16.89 48.35 0.06
N PHE A 943 17.40 47.60 1.05
CA PHE A 943 17.38 48.00 2.45
C PHE A 943 18.36 49.16 2.68
N TRP A 944 17.93 50.18 3.42
CA TRP A 944 18.63 51.47 3.47
C TRP A 944 20.07 51.39 3.99
N LEU A 945 20.40 50.39 4.81
CA LEU A 945 21.74 50.17 5.34
C LEU A 945 22.72 49.62 4.29
N GLY A 946 22.25 48.98 3.21
CA GLY A 946 23.11 48.49 2.13
C GLY A 946 24.31 47.69 2.65
N ASP A 947 25.52 48.20 2.41
CA ASP A 947 26.80 47.61 2.86
C ASP A 947 27.10 47.74 4.37
N ALA A 948 26.36 48.61 5.07
CA ALA A 948 26.43 48.78 6.52
C ALA A 948 25.52 47.81 7.28
N PHE A 949 24.78 46.93 6.58
CA PHE A 949 23.87 45.97 7.20
C PHE A 949 24.62 44.93 8.05
N ALA A 950 25.76 44.44 7.53
CA ALA A 950 26.66 43.52 8.18
C ALA A 950 28.08 44.09 8.22
N SER A 951 28.68 44.07 9.42
CA SER A 951 30.06 44.50 9.64
C SER A 951 31.08 43.37 9.45
N GLY A 952 32.34 43.71 9.17
CA GLY A 952 33.43 42.72 9.00
C GLY A 952 33.41 42.00 7.64
N GLY A 953 32.81 42.63 6.62
CA GLY A 953 32.89 42.19 5.23
C GLY A 953 34.23 42.57 4.56
N SER A 954 34.40 42.22 3.28
CA SER A 954 35.63 42.49 2.52
C SER A 954 36.00 43.99 2.41
N ALA A 955 35.01 44.88 2.54
CA ALA A 955 35.20 46.33 2.59
C ALA A 955 35.27 46.90 4.03
N GLY A 956 35.41 46.05 5.05
CA GLY A 956 35.43 46.39 6.48
C GLY A 956 36.79 46.19 7.15
N TYR A 957 36.83 46.22 8.48
CA TYR A 957 38.06 45.94 9.24
C TYR A 957 38.30 44.42 9.36
N ASP A 958 39.46 43.96 8.89
CA ASP A 958 39.87 42.55 9.08
C ASP A 958 40.42 42.35 10.50
N HIS A 959 39.63 41.70 11.35
CA HIS A 959 39.95 41.48 12.76
C HIS A 959 41.23 40.67 12.98
N LYS A 960 41.51 39.69 12.11
CA LYS A 960 42.68 38.81 12.24
C LYS A 960 43.93 39.47 11.69
N ALA A 961 43.85 40.05 10.49
CA ALA A 961 44.99 40.72 9.86
C ALA A 961 45.43 41.96 10.65
N MET A 962 44.48 42.67 11.28
CA MET A 962 44.79 43.84 12.11
C MET A 962 45.04 43.49 13.58
N GLY A 963 44.74 42.26 14.02
CA GLY A 963 44.90 41.80 15.40
C GLY A 963 44.09 42.61 16.42
N ILE A 964 42.90 43.08 16.03
CA ILE A 964 42.12 44.10 16.78
C ILE A 964 41.85 43.63 18.21
N THR A 965 41.34 42.41 18.36
CA THR A 965 40.94 41.83 19.65
C THR A 965 42.15 41.62 20.56
N ALA A 966 43.22 41.02 20.02
CA ALA A 966 44.44 40.77 20.77
C ALA A 966 45.09 42.08 21.23
N ARG A 967 45.18 43.08 20.34
CA ARG A 967 45.71 44.42 20.68
C ARG A 967 44.89 45.10 21.76
N GLY A 968 43.56 45.04 21.67
CA GLY A 968 42.67 45.57 22.71
C GLY A 968 42.92 44.94 24.08
N ALA A 969 42.93 43.60 24.13
CA ALA A 969 43.18 42.87 25.38
C ALA A 969 44.60 43.10 25.92
N TRP A 970 45.57 43.27 25.03
CA TRP A 970 46.95 43.56 25.41
C TRP A 970 47.13 44.92 26.06
N GLU A 971 46.36 45.93 25.68
CA GLU A 971 46.39 47.24 26.38
C GLU A 971 45.94 47.11 27.84
N SER A 972 44.96 46.25 28.13
CA SER A 972 44.62 45.88 29.52
C SER A 972 45.76 45.18 30.25
N VAL A 973 46.42 44.22 29.59
CA VAL A 973 47.58 43.51 30.17
C VAL A 973 48.72 44.47 30.47
N ARG A 974 49.10 45.34 29.52
CA ARG A 974 50.10 46.41 29.71
C ARG A 974 49.72 47.32 30.87
N ARG A 975 48.44 47.69 30.98
CA ARG A 975 47.95 48.52 32.08
C ARG A 975 48.12 47.85 33.43
N HIS A 976 47.81 46.55 33.55
CA HIS A 976 47.98 45.76 34.78
C HIS A 976 49.45 45.62 35.18
N PHE A 977 50.33 45.26 34.26
CA PHE A 977 51.78 45.18 34.54
C PHE A 977 52.39 46.53 34.92
N ARG A 978 51.96 47.62 34.28
CA ARG A 978 52.38 48.97 34.66
C ARG A 978 51.96 49.33 36.10
N GLN A 979 50.83 48.82 36.59
CA GLN A 979 50.43 49.00 38.00
C GLN A 979 51.28 48.18 38.98
N LEU A 980 51.92 47.12 38.49
CA LEU A 980 52.89 46.31 39.23
C LEU A 980 54.33 46.86 39.09
N GLY A 981 54.52 47.97 38.37
CA GLY A 981 55.82 48.61 38.19
C GLY A 981 56.75 47.89 37.21
N ARG A 982 56.23 47.06 36.30
CA ARG A 982 57.00 46.34 35.27
C ARG A 982 56.62 46.80 33.86
N ASP A 983 57.60 46.88 32.97
CA ASP A 983 57.37 47.14 31.54
C ASP A 983 57.61 45.88 30.69
N ILE A 984 56.53 45.16 30.38
CA ILE A 984 56.54 43.93 29.56
C ILE A 984 56.88 44.15 28.08
N GLN A 985 57.20 45.38 27.69
CA GLN A 985 57.73 45.72 26.36
C GLN A 985 59.25 45.88 26.37
N ALA A 986 59.89 45.87 27.55
CA ALA A 986 61.34 46.01 27.70
C ALA A 986 61.97 44.97 28.64
N GLU A 987 61.15 44.21 29.38
CA GLU A 987 61.58 43.21 30.36
C GLU A 987 60.99 41.83 30.04
N ASP A 988 61.80 40.78 30.19
CA ASP A 988 61.37 39.39 30.03
C ASP A 988 60.33 38.98 31.10
N PHE A 989 59.34 38.20 30.68
CA PHE A 989 58.29 37.71 31.56
C PHE A 989 57.74 36.35 31.09
N THR A 990 57.32 35.52 32.04
CA THR A 990 56.84 34.16 31.76
C THR A 990 55.33 34.12 31.48
N VAL A 991 54.94 33.31 30.50
CA VAL A 991 53.55 33.20 30.04
C VAL A 991 53.13 31.75 29.93
N VAL A 992 51.93 31.43 30.41
CA VAL A 992 51.20 30.24 29.96
C VAL A 992 49.99 30.65 29.13
N GLY A 993 49.68 29.81 28.15
CA GLY A 993 48.75 30.14 27.08
C GLY A 993 47.63 29.14 26.87
N ILE A 994 46.45 29.62 26.52
CA ILE A 994 45.35 28.78 26.02
C ILE A 994 45.09 29.14 24.56
N GLY A 995 45.53 28.29 23.64
CA GLY A 995 45.46 28.50 22.19
C GLY A 995 46.70 28.01 21.44
N ASP A 996 46.77 28.37 20.15
CA ASP A 996 47.90 28.07 19.27
C ASP A 996 48.19 29.25 18.32
N MET A 997 49.37 29.25 17.70
CA MET A 997 49.83 30.35 16.83
C MET A 997 49.00 30.55 15.56
N SER A 998 48.17 29.59 15.11
CA SER A 998 47.24 29.80 13.99
C SER A 998 45.99 30.60 14.39
N GLY A 999 45.72 30.69 15.69
CA GLY A 999 44.57 31.39 16.27
C GLY A 999 44.70 32.90 16.18
N ASP A 1000 43.57 33.59 15.92
CA ASP A 1000 43.51 35.04 15.82
C ASP A 1000 43.97 35.73 17.12
N VAL A 1001 43.32 35.44 18.24
CA VAL A 1001 43.62 36.10 19.51
C VAL A 1001 44.94 35.62 20.12
N PHE A 1002 45.16 34.31 20.14
CA PHE A 1002 46.37 33.73 20.71
C PHE A 1002 47.62 34.11 19.93
N GLY A 1003 47.61 33.87 18.61
CA GLY A 1003 48.75 34.12 17.74
C GLY A 1003 49.13 35.59 17.70
N ASN A 1004 48.16 36.50 17.49
CA ASN A 1004 48.44 37.93 17.55
C ASN A 1004 48.95 38.33 18.94
N GLY A 1005 48.32 37.86 20.02
CA GLY A 1005 48.72 38.21 21.40
C GLY A 1005 50.15 37.80 21.74
N MET A 1006 50.58 36.61 21.31
CA MET A 1006 51.93 36.10 21.53
C MET A 1006 53.00 36.78 20.65
N LEU A 1007 52.61 37.70 19.77
CA LEU A 1007 53.52 38.53 18.96
C LEU A 1007 53.52 40.01 19.38
N LEU A 1008 52.81 40.40 20.43
CA LEU A 1008 52.74 41.79 20.92
C LEU A 1008 53.90 42.18 21.85
N SER A 1009 54.83 41.26 22.12
CA SER A 1009 56.10 41.56 22.79
C SER A 1009 57.16 40.51 22.43
N GLU A 1010 58.37 40.97 22.11
CA GLU A 1010 59.54 40.11 21.86
C GLU A 1010 60.11 39.51 23.17
N HIS A 1011 59.68 40.02 24.32
CA HIS A 1011 60.14 39.61 25.65
C HIS A 1011 59.31 38.48 26.29
N ILE A 1012 58.38 37.89 25.54
CA ILE A 1012 57.55 36.79 26.06
C ILE A 1012 58.36 35.50 26.14
N LYS A 1013 58.45 34.93 27.35
CA LYS A 1013 58.87 33.55 27.59
C LYS A 1013 57.65 32.64 27.72
N LEU A 1014 57.20 32.04 26.61
CA LEU A 1014 56.03 31.16 26.58
C LEU A 1014 56.39 29.77 27.10
N VAL A 1015 56.17 29.50 28.37
CA VAL A 1015 56.65 28.26 29.01
C VAL A 1015 55.76 27.05 28.75
N ALA A 1016 54.46 27.29 28.53
CA ALA A 1016 53.53 26.26 28.11
C ALA A 1016 52.31 26.85 27.40
N ALA A 1017 51.74 26.10 26.47
CA ALA A 1017 50.45 26.41 25.86
C ALA A 1017 49.67 25.13 25.51
N PHE A 1018 48.35 25.21 25.36
CA PHE A 1018 47.57 24.09 24.85
C PHE A 1018 46.39 24.54 23.99
N ASP A 1019 46.05 23.73 22.97
CA ASP A 1019 44.87 23.91 22.14
C ASP A 1019 43.99 22.63 22.12
N HIS A 1020 43.09 22.55 21.15
CA HIS A 1020 42.25 21.37 20.97
C HIS A 1020 43.03 20.14 20.44
N ARG A 1021 44.28 20.31 20.00
CA ARG A 1021 45.10 19.27 19.33
C ARG A 1021 46.31 18.86 20.17
N HIS A 1022 47.03 19.81 20.74
CA HIS A 1022 48.37 19.65 21.32
C HIS A 1022 48.55 20.39 22.65
N ILE A 1023 49.54 19.95 23.40
CA ILE A 1023 50.14 20.63 24.55
C ILE A 1023 51.60 20.94 24.16
N PHE A 1024 51.96 22.22 24.21
CA PHE A 1024 53.30 22.75 23.97
C PHE A 1024 53.97 23.06 25.30
N LEU A 1025 55.19 22.58 25.51
CA LEU A 1025 56.03 22.87 26.67
C LEU A 1025 57.40 23.37 26.21
N ASP A 1026 57.86 24.47 26.80
CA ASP A 1026 59.19 25.02 26.59
C ASP A 1026 59.70 25.57 27.94
N PRO A 1027 60.40 24.77 28.77
CA PRO A 1027 60.70 25.13 30.16
C PRO A 1027 61.48 26.45 30.36
N ASP A 1028 62.40 26.80 29.45
CA ASP A 1028 63.20 28.03 29.50
C ASP A 1028 63.45 28.58 28.08
N PRO A 1029 62.43 29.20 27.45
CA PRO A 1029 62.53 29.66 26.07
C PRO A 1029 63.43 30.90 25.97
N ASP A 1030 64.28 30.93 24.94
CA ASP A 1030 64.96 32.18 24.53
C ASP A 1030 63.92 33.14 23.92
N PRO A 1031 63.73 34.36 24.45
CA PRO A 1031 62.70 35.28 23.96
C PRO A 1031 62.84 35.64 22.48
N ALA A 1032 64.07 35.86 22.00
CA ALA A 1032 64.31 36.32 20.64
C ALA A 1032 64.14 35.19 19.62
N GLU A 1033 64.72 34.01 19.88
CA GLU A 1033 64.59 32.85 18.99
C GLU A 1033 63.14 32.33 18.96
N SER A 1034 62.50 32.21 20.13
CA SER A 1034 61.11 31.76 20.21
C SER A 1034 60.12 32.76 19.62
N TYR A 1035 60.41 34.07 19.65
CA TYR A 1035 59.57 35.08 18.98
C TYR A 1035 59.64 34.94 17.46
N ALA A 1036 60.84 34.80 16.89
CA ALA A 1036 61.01 34.61 15.45
C ALA A 1036 60.29 33.34 14.97
N GLU A 1037 60.37 32.25 15.74
CA GLU A 1037 59.69 30.99 15.41
C GLU A 1037 58.17 31.09 15.54
N ARG A 1038 57.65 31.70 16.62
CA ARG A 1038 56.22 31.98 16.76
C ARG A 1038 55.69 32.81 15.59
N ARG A 1039 56.44 33.81 15.13
CA ARG A 1039 56.05 34.62 13.97
C ARG A 1039 56.00 33.78 12.69
N ARG A 1040 57.00 32.93 12.44
CA ARG A 1040 56.99 32.01 11.30
C ARG A 1040 55.75 31.11 11.33
N LEU A 1041 55.40 30.56 12.49
CA LEU A 1041 54.20 29.73 12.66
C LEU A 1041 52.90 30.48 12.42
N PHE A 1042 52.81 31.74 12.83
CA PHE A 1042 51.63 32.59 12.60
C PHE A 1042 51.41 32.89 11.11
N GLU A 1043 52.50 33.09 10.34
CA GLU A 1043 52.46 33.43 8.92
C GLU A 1043 52.16 32.22 8.00
N LEU A 1044 52.18 30.98 8.52
CA LEU A 1044 51.84 29.78 7.75
C LEU A 1044 50.32 29.69 7.46
N PRO A 1045 49.91 29.29 6.24
CA PRO A 1045 48.47 29.17 5.89
C PRO A 1045 47.67 28.20 6.77
N ARG A 1046 48.31 27.14 7.28
CA ARG A 1046 47.77 26.20 8.25
C ARG A 1046 48.92 25.76 9.15
N SER A 1047 48.88 26.15 10.42
CA SER A 1047 49.87 25.75 11.42
C SER A 1047 49.24 25.12 12.65
N SER A 1048 50.10 24.50 13.44
CA SER A 1048 49.83 23.86 14.71
C SER A 1048 51.11 23.87 15.54
N TRP A 1049 51.02 23.53 16.83
CA TRP A 1049 52.21 23.37 17.65
C TRP A 1049 53.19 22.32 17.10
N ASN A 1050 52.74 21.30 16.36
CA ASN A 1050 53.63 20.30 15.75
C ASN A 1050 54.54 20.89 14.66
N ASP A 1051 54.21 22.06 14.11
CA ASP A 1051 55.02 22.72 13.09
C ASP A 1051 56.19 23.52 13.70
N TYR A 1052 56.25 23.66 15.04
CA TYR A 1052 57.33 24.34 15.77
C TYR A 1052 58.64 23.57 15.63
N GLU A 1053 59.72 24.26 15.26
CA GLU A 1053 61.05 23.64 15.07
C GLU A 1053 61.57 23.04 16.39
N PRO A 1054 61.67 21.70 16.51
CA PRO A 1054 61.97 21.05 17.79
C PRO A 1054 63.32 21.43 18.39
N LYS A 1055 64.28 21.87 17.56
CA LYS A 1055 65.61 22.31 18.02
C LYS A 1055 65.59 23.63 18.78
N LEU A 1056 64.53 24.44 18.63
CA LEU A 1056 64.37 25.73 19.29
C LEU A 1056 63.60 25.61 20.62
N ILE A 1057 63.13 24.41 20.97
CA ILE A 1057 62.50 24.14 22.26
C ILE A 1057 63.60 23.83 23.28
N SER A 1058 63.54 24.44 24.47
CA SER A 1058 64.54 24.24 25.51
C SER A 1058 64.60 22.79 26.00
N GLU A 1059 65.68 22.44 26.68
CA GLU A 1059 65.84 21.11 27.28
C GLU A 1059 64.63 20.76 28.17
N GLY A 1060 64.11 19.54 28.00
CA GLY A 1060 62.94 19.06 28.72
C GLY A 1060 61.57 19.49 28.15
N GLY A 1061 61.54 20.32 27.11
CA GLY A 1061 60.32 20.72 26.41
C GLY A 1061 59.89 19.76 25.29
N GLY A 1062 58.72 20.04 24.70
CA GLY A 1062 58.19 19.27 23.58
C GLY A 1062 56.75 19.60 23.22
N VAL A 1063 56.28 18.99 22.14
CA VAL A 1063 54.89 19.07 21.67
C VAL A 1063 54.23 17.70 21.78
N TYR A 1064 53.11 17.64 22.50
CA TYR A 1064 52.43 16.40 22.81
C TYR A 1064 50.99 16.41 22.29
N PRO A 1065 50.50 15.35 21.64
CA PRO A 1065 49.11 15.29 21.20
C PRO A 1065 48.18 15.13 22.40
N ARG A 1066 47.07 15.87 22.41
CA ARG A 1066 46.03 15.78 23.46
C ARG A 1066 45.36 14.41 23.52
N SER A 1067 45.47 13.61 22.45
CA SER A 1067 45.00 12.23 22.37
C SER A 1067 45.96 11.21 23.00
N ALA A 1068 47.14 11.63 23.48
CA ALA A 1068 48.05 10.75 24.20
C ALA A 1068 47.40 10.17 25.47
N LYS A 1069 47.74 8.93 25.83
CA LYS A 1069 47.26 8.31 27.07
C LYS A 1069 47.93 8.91 28.30
N THR A 1070 49.22 9.21 28.19
CA THR A 1070 50.05 9.79 29.25
C THR A 1070 51.23 10.52 28.61
N ILE A 1071 51.79 11.49 29.33
CA ILE A 1071 52.95 12.31 28.93
C ILE A 1071 53.99 12.19 30.05
N THR A 1072 55.20 11.76 29.70
CA THR A 1072 56.34 11.75 30.62
C THR A 1072 56.92 13.15 30.75
N LEU A 1073 57.13 13.61 31.99
CA LEU A 1073 57.61 14.96 32.28
C LEU A 1073 59.09 14.96 32.67
N SER A 1074 59.86 15.88 32.08
CA SER A 1074 61.27 16.10 32.46
C SER A 1074 61.40 16.84 33.80
N ALA A 1075 62.61 16.92 34.35
CA ALA A 1075 62.85 17.70 35.57
C ALA A 1075 62.62 19.21 35.34
N GLU A 1076 63.04 19.71 34.18
CA GLU A 1076 62.92 21.10 33.74
C GLU A 1076 61.44 21.50 33.59
N ALA A 1077 60.64 20.67 32.90
CA ALA A 1077 59.20 20.91 32.75
C ALA A 1077 58.46 20.92 34.09
N LYS A 1078 58.82 20.02 35.02
CA LYS A 1078 58.23 19.99 36.37
C LYS A 1078 58.57 21.24 37.16
N GLN A 1079 59.81 21.72 37.07
CA GLN A 1079 60.22 22.96 37.73
C GLN A 1079 59.49 24.18 37.15
N ALA A 1080 59.41 24.31 35.82
CA ALA A 1080 58.76 25.43 35.16
C ALA A 1080 57.25 25.53 35.49
N LEU A 1081 56.56 24.39 35.58
CA LEU A 1081 55.13 24.33 35.89
C LEU A 1081 54.81 24.27 37.41
N GLY A 1082 55.82 24.08 38.26
CA GLY A 1082 55.63 23.91 39.70
C GLY A 1082 54.89 22.60 40.06
N ILE A 1083 55.25 21.51 39.37
CA ILE A 1083 54.74 20.15 39.59
C ILE A 1083 55.68 19.43 40.58
N ASP A 1084 55.10 18.57 41.43
CA ASP A 1084 55.88 17.81 42.41
C ASP A 1084 56.97 16.96 41.72
N PRO A 1085 58.24 17.01 42.17
CA PRO A 1085 59.34 16.27 41.56
C PRO A 1085 59.13 14.75 41.46
N SER A 1086 58.30 14.16 42.33
CA SER A 1086 57.97 12.72 42.35
C SER A 1086 57.02 12.29 41.25
N VAL A 1087 56.33 13.21 40.58
CA VAL A 1087 55.45 12.89 39.45
C VAL A 1087 56.30 12.58 38.22
N GLU A 1088 56.15 11.40 37.63
CA GLU A 1088 56.87 11.00 36.42
C GLU A 1088 56.05 11.18 35.14
N THR A 1089 54.75 10.91 35.23
CA THR A 1089 53.83 10.98 34.08
C THR A 1089 52.50 11.60 34.48
N MET A 1090 51.86 12.30 33.54
CA MET A 1090 50.52 12.87 33.71
C MET A 1090 49.68 12.60 32.47
N THR A 1091 48.37 12.43 32.64
CA THR A 1091 47.45 12.46 31.51
C THR A 1091 47.36 13.88 30.92
N PRO A 1092 47.02 14.05 29.63
CA PRO A 1092 46.87 15.39 29.05
C PRO A 1092 45.92 16.33 29.83
N PRO A 1093 44.75 15.89 30.34
CA PRO A 1093 43.89 16.73 31.19
C PRO A 1093 44.56 17.19 32.49
N GLU A 1094 45.26 16.30 33.19
CA GLU A 1094 45.97 16.65 34.43
C GLU A 1094 47.09 17.66 34.14
N LEU A 1095 47.82 17.48 33.03
CA LEU A 1095 48.87 18.41 32.63
C LEU A 1095 48.31 19.79 32.26
N MET A 1096 47.21 19.86 31.50
CA MET A 1096 46.53 21.13 31.20
C MET A 1096 46.04 21.83 32.47
N HIS A 1097 45.51 21.08 33.44
CA HIS A 1097 45.15 21.63 34.75
C HIS A 1097 46.37 22.20 35.49
N ALA A 1098 47.51 21.49 35.47
CA ALA A 1098 48.76 21.97 36.07
C ALA A 1098 49.31 23.22 35.37
N ILE A 1099 49.20 23.31 34.04
CA ILE A 1099 49.61 24.49 33.25
C ILE A 1099 48.82 25.73 33.69
N LEU A 1100 47.51 25.62 33.94
CA LEU A 1100 46.70 26.74 34.44
C LEU A 1100 47.16 27.22 35.83
N GLY A 1101 47.67 26.30 36.66
CA GLY A 1101 48.23 26.60 37.97
C GLY A 1101 49.69 27.05 37.95
N ALA A 1102 50.37 27.13 36.79
CA ALA A 1102 51.81 27.38 36.73
C ALA A 1102 52.22 28.73 37.38
N PRO A 1103 53.38 28.79 38.06
CA PRO A 1103 53.86 30.00 38.73
C PRO A 1103 54.50 31.01 37.74
N VAL A 1104 53.69 31.53 36.81
CA VAL A 1104 54.14 32.45 35.75
C VAL A 1104 53.70 33.90 35.97
N ASP A 1105 54.14 34.83 35.15
CA ASP A 1105 53.71 36.24 35.23
C ASP A 1105 52.30 36.44 34.64
N LEU A 1106 52.04 35.87 33.44
CA LEU A 1106 50.80 36.05 32.69
C LEU A 1106 50.15 34.71 32.34
N LEU A 1107 48.85 34.59 32.61
CA LEU A 1107 47.98 33.61 31.95
C LEU A 1107 47.25 34.31 30.80
N TRP A 1108 47.58 33.94 29.57
CA TRP A 1108 46.94 34.49 28.37
C TRP A 1108 45.89 33.52 27.84
N ASN A 1109 44.62 33.89 27.96
CA ASN A 1109 43.53 33.14 27.36
C ASN A 1109 43.26 33.66 25.94
N GLY A 1110 43.69 32.93 24.93
CA GLY A 1110 43.32 33.15 23.52
C GLY A 1110 42.31 32.13 23.00
N GLY A 1111 41.79 31.24 23.87
CA GLY A 1111 40.91 30.14 23.53
C GLY A 1111 39.44 30.40 23.90
N ILE A 1112 38.61 29.39 23.67
CA ILE A 1112 37.17 29.41 24.02
C ILE A 1112 36.92 28.33 25.07
N GLY A 1113 36.31 28.72 26.19
CA GLY A 1113 35.96 27.81 27.27
C GLY A 1113 36.19 28.44 28.64
N THR A 1114 35.57 27.87 29.66
CA THR A 1114 35.71 28.31 31.05
C THR A 1114 36.67 27.41 31.81
N TYR A 1115 37.90 27.89 31.93
CA TYR A 1115 39.05 27.19 32.51
C TYR A 1115 39.23 27.49 34.00
N VAL A 1116 38.64 28.56 34.51
CA VAL A 1116 38.74 28.94 35.93
C VAL A 1116 37.35 29.25 36.49
N LYS A 1117 37.06 28.73 37.69
CA LYS A 1117 35.86 29.05 38.47
C LYS A 1117 36.21 29.54 39.87
N ALA A 1118 35.25 30.05 40.63
CA ALA A 1118 35.45 30.23 42.05
C ALA A 1118 35.45 28.88 42.78
N SER A 1119 36.16 28.80 43.91
CA SER A 1119 36.10 27.65 44.83
C SER A 1119 34.68 27.33 45.32
N THR A 1120 33.79 28.33 45.30
CA THR A 1120 32.39 28.26 45.72
C THR A 1120 31.41 27.89 44.61
N GLU A 1121 31.91 27.56 43.41
CA GLU A 1121 31.12 27.04 42.29
C GLU A 1121 31.48 25.56 42.05
N SER A 1122 30.48 24.74 41.73
CA SER A 1122 30.70 23.38 41.21
C SER A 1122 30.99 23.41 39.70
N HIS A 1123 31.63 22.37 39.17
CA HIS A 1123 31.85 22.27 37.72
C HIS A 1123 30.53 22.26 36.92
N ALA A 1124 29.50 21.62 37.46
CA ALA A 1124 28.19 21.53 36.83
C ALA A 1124 27.50 22.89 36.67
N GLU A 1125 27.65 23.80 37.64
CA GLU A 1125 27.07 25.15 37.59
C GLU A 1125 27.70 26.05 36.52
N VAL A 1126 28.93 25.76 36.08
CA VAL A 1126 29.64 26.54 35.05
C VAL A 1126 29.05 26.30 33.65
N GLY A 1127 28.51 25.11 33.39
CA GLY A 1127 27.84 24.80 32.12
C GLY A 1127 28.76 24.48 30.94
N ASP A 1128 30.07 24.38 31.15
CA ASP A 1128 31.07 24.02 30.12
C ASP A 1128 31.68 22.63 30.37
N LYS A 1129 30.92 21.59 30.05
CA LYS A 1129 31.32 20.19 30.32
C LYS A 1129 32.64 19.78 29.68
N ALA A 1130 33.00 20.37 28.53
CA ALA A 1130 34.20 20.01 27.79
C ALA A 1130 35.49 20.31 28.57
N ASN A 1131 35.43 21.26 29.50
CA ASN A 1131 36.56 21.71 30.30
C ASN A 1131 36.48 21.30 31.78
N ASP A 1132 35.51 20.46 32.18
CA ASP A 1132 35.36 20.04 33.58
C ASP A 1132 36.62 19.39 34.15
N ALA A 1133 37.27 18.50 33.36
CA ALA A 1133 38.47 17.77 33.78
C ALA A 1133 39.75 18.62 33.85
N ILE A 1134 39.74 19.82 33.27
CA ILE A 1134 40.92 20.73 33.25
C ILE A 1134 40.70 21.97 34.12
N ARG A 1135 39.45 22.33 34.43
CA ARG A 1135 39.10 23.57 35.11
C ARG A 1135 39.71 23.64 36.51
N ILE A 1136 40.26 24.78 36.85
CA ILE A 1136 40.90 25.05 38.15
C ILE A 1136 40.11 26.09 38.95
N ASP A 1137 40.29 26.09 40.27
CA ASP A 1137 39.79 27.16 41.14
C ASP A 1137 40.66 28.40 41.04
N ALA A 1138 40.04 29.58 41.02
CA ALA A 1138 40.72 30.87 40.93
C ALA A 1138 41.69 31.09 42.09
N ALA A 1139 41.37 30.58 43.28
CA ALA A 1139 42.27 30.59 44.44
C ALA A 1139 43.58 29.79 44.24
N ALA A 1140 43.64 28.86 43.28
CA ALA A 1140 44.82 28.05 42.99
C ALA A 1140 45.69 28.63 41.85
N LEU A 1141 45.25 29.71 41.18
CA LEU A 1141 46.05 30.40 40.18
C LEU A 1141 47.26 31.08 40.84
N ARG A 1142 48.45 30.81 40.29
CA ARG A 1142 49.70 31.41 40.77
C ARG A 1142 50.22 32.55 39.89
N CYS A 1143 49.55 32.82 38.77
CA CYS A 1143 49.90 33.94 37.88
C CYS A 1143 49.63 35.31 38.52
N LYS A 1144 50.30 36.36 38.02
CA LYS A 1144 50.10 37.74 38.51
C LYS A 1144 49.01 38.48 37.75
N VAL A 1145 48.95 38.28 36.45
CA VAL A 1145 48.00 38.91 35.55
C VAL A 1145 47.30 37.82 34.72
N VAL A 1146 46.00 37.99 34.51
CA VAL A 1146 45.23 37.21 33.54
C VAL A 1146 44.76 38.15 32.45
N GLY A 1147 45.07 37.82 31.19
CA GLY A 1147 44.54 38.51 30.01
C GLY A 1147 43.47 37.66 29.33
N GLU A 1148 42.22 38.12 29.33
CA GLU A 1148 41.11 37.40 28.69
C GLU A 1148 40.85 37.94 27.27
N GLY A 1149 41.71 37.58 26.32
CA GLY A 1149 41.45 37.85 24.91
C GLY A 1149 40.30 36.99 24.36
N GLY A 1150 40.25 35.73 24.76
CA GLY A 1150 39.15 34.80 24.49
C GLY A 1150 37.90 35.08 25.34
N ASN A 1151 36.76 34.51 24.93
CA ASN A 1151 35.51 34.66 25.67
C ASN A 1151 35.38 33.62 26.79
N LEU A 1152 34.83 34.05 27.94
CA LEU A 1152 34.42 33.23 29.07
C LEU A 1152 35.54 32.38 29.69
N GLY A 1153 36.79 32.86 29.69
CA GLY A 1153 37.93 32.15 30.27
C GLY A 1153 37.74 31.83 31.75
N LEU A 1154 37.13 32.78 32.48
CA LEU A 1154 36.86 32.70 33.90
C LEU A 1154 35.37 32.95 34.18
N THR A 1155 34.81 32.27 35.18
CA THR A 1155 33.49 32.65 35.70
C THR A 1155 33.57 34.03 36.36
N GLN A 1156 32.44 34.74 36.44
CA GLN A 1156 32.42 36.05 37.09
C GLN A 1156 32.83 35.97 38.57
N ARG A 1157 32.41 34.91 39.29
CA ARG A 1157 32.83 34.69 40.68
C ARG A 1157 34.31 34.34 40.76
N GLY A 1158 34.84 33.56 39.81
CA GLY A 1158 36.26 33.23 39.71
C GLY A 1158 37.14 34.47 39.51
N ARG A 1159 36.73 35.42 38.65
CA ARG A 1159 37.42 36.71 38.50
C ARG A 1159 37.50 37.48 39.80
N VAL A 1160 36.39 37.54 40.55
CA VAL A 1160 36.34 38.21 41.85
C VAL A 1160 37.26 37.52 42.86
N GLU A 1161 37.24 36.19 42.94
CA GLU A 1161 38.12 35.43 43.83
C GLU A 1161 39.61 35.65 43.51
N PHE A 1162 40.00 35.58 42.23
CA PHE A 1162 41.39 35.84 41.81
C PHE A 1162 41.84 37.27 42.12
N ALA A 1163 40.97 38.26 41.87
CA ALA A 1163 41.25 39.66 42.18
C ALA A 1163 41.40 39.91 43.69
N GLN A 1164 40.58 39.25 44.53
CA GLN A 1164 40.68 39.31 45.99
C GLN A 1164 41.98 38.68 46.51
N ALA A 1165 42.51 37.66 45.82
CA ALA A 1165 43.81 37.07 46.10
C ALA A 1165 45.01 37.94 45.64
N GLY A 1166 44.75 39.13 45.08
CA GLY A 1166 45.77 40.08 44.63
C GLY A 1166 46.16 39.97 43.15
N GLY A 1167 45.54 39.04 42.41
CA GLY A 1167 45.68 38.94 40.96
C GLY A 1167 45.08 40.12 40.22
N ARG A 1168 45.55 40.39 39.00
CA ARG A 1168 45.00 41.45 38.12
C ARG A 1168 44.25 40.82 36.96
N VAL A 1169 42.96 41.09 36.86
CA VAL A 1169 42.07 40.56 35.81
C VAL A 1169 40.93 41.55 35.56
N ASN A 1170 40.48 41.65 34.31
CA ASN A 1170 39.23 42.31 33.95
C ASN A 1170 38.22 41.24 33.53
N THR A 1171 36.96 41.62 33.32
CA THR A 1171 36.08 40.75 32.54
C THR A 1171 36.51 40.77 31.08
N ASP A 1172 36.46 39.63 30.42
CA ASP A 1172 36.59 39.47 28.97
C ASP A 1172 35.82 40.54 28.16
N ALA A 1173 34.61 40.90 28.58
CA ALA A 1173 33.79 41.94 27.94
C ALA A 1173 34.43 43.34 27.91
N ILE A 1174 35.46 43.59 28.73
CA ILE A 1174 36.31 44.78 28.66
C ILE A 1174 37.55 44.48 27.82
N ASP A 1175 38.29 43.42 28.15
CA ASP A 1175 39.57 43.10 27.50
C ASP A 1175 39.43 42.91 25.99
N ASN A 1176 38.40 42.18 25.55
CA ASN A 1176 38.19 41.88 24.12
C ASN A 1176 37.14 42.80 23.45
N SER A 1177 36.80 43.93 24.07
CA SER A 1177 35.78 44.88 23.58
C SER A 1177 36.16 45.62 22.29
N ALA A 1178 37.46 45.75 22.00
CA ALA A 1178 37.96 46.49 20.84
C ALA A 1178 37.36 46.00 19.50
N GLY A 1179 37.06 44.71 19.38
CA GLY A 1179 36.41 44.18 18.19
C GLY A 1179 34.99 44.71 18.01
N VAL A 1180 34.20 44.84 19.09
CA VAL A 1180 32.84 45.40 19.00
C VAL A 1180 32.89 46.89 18.68
N ASP A 1181 33.85 47.61 19.27
CA ASP A 1181 34.03 49.06 19.11
C ASP A 1181 34.45 49.44 17.67
N THR A 1182 35.50 48.82 17.12
CA THR A 1182 35.94 49.11 15.74
C THR A 1182 34.85 48.77 14.72
N SER A 1183 34.09 47.73 15.01
CA SER A 1183 32.99 47.31 14.16
C SER A 1183 31.80 48.28 14.22
N ASP A 1184 31.60 49.01 15.33
CA ASP A 1184 30.61 50.10 15.41
C ASP A 1184 31.05 51.32 14.60
N HIS A 1185 32.34 51.67 14.69
CA HIS A 1185 32.95 52.68 13.84
C HIS A 1185 32.79 52.34 12.35
N GLU A 1186 33.00 51.08 11.95
CA GLU A 1186 32.79 50.63 10.57
C GLU A 1186 31.37 50.93 10.09
N VAL A 1187 30.35 50.52 10.85
CA VAL A 1187 28.93 50.73 10.49
C VAL A 1187 28.61 52.22 10.39
N ASN A 1188 29.03 53.03 11.36
CA ASN A 1188 28.78 54.47 11.37
C ASN A 1188 29.46 55.19 10.18
N ILE A 1189 30.70 54.81 9.85
CA ILE A 1189 31.43 55.35 8.70
C ILE A 1189 30.71 54.96 7.40
N LYS A 1190 30.31 53.68 7.24
CA LYS A 1190 29.61 53.22 6.05
C LYS A 1190 28.27 53.92 5.86
N ILE A 1191 27.46 54.08 6.92
CA ILE A 1191 26.19 54.81 6.86
C ILE A 1191 26.41 56.26 6.39
N LEU A 1192 27.43 56.94 6.92
CA LEU A 1192 27.75 58.32 6.54
C LEU A 1192 28.21 58.42 5.08
N LEU A 1193 29.13 57.55 4.66
CA LEU A 1193 29.70 57.55 3.31
C LEU A 1193 28.68 57.14 2.25
N ASP A 1194 27.81 56.16 2.52
CA ASP A 1194 26.78 55.72 1.57
C ASP A 1194 25.82 56.86 1.21
N GLY A 1195 25.52 57.75 2.17
CA GLY A 1195 24.76 58.96 1.91
C GLY A 1195 25.44 59.92 0.91
N ILE A 1196 26.77 60.01 0.95
CA ILE A 1196 27.56 60.82 -0.01
C ILE A 1196 27.61 60.11 -1.37
N VAL A 1197 27.88 58.81 -1.41
CA VAL A 1197 27.92 58.01 -2.64
C VAL A 1197 26.59 58.06 -3.40
N ARG A 1198 25.45 58.03 -2.69
CA ARG A 1198 24.13 58.21 -3.32
C ARG A 1198 23.88 59.61 -3.86
N ALA A 1199 24.57 60.63 -3.32
CA ALA A 1199 24.43 62.01 -3.75
C ALA A 1199 25.28 62.36 -4.99
N GLY A 1200 26.25 61.50 -5.36
CA GLY A 1200 27.15 61.68 -6.51
C GLY A 1200 28.52 62.16 -6.10
#